data_AF-A0A8H4RQB1-F1
#
_entry.id   AF-A0A8H4RQB1-F1
#
_cell.length_a   1.000
_cell.length_b   1.000
_cell.length_c   1.000
_cell.angle_alpha   90.00
_cell.angle_beta   90.00
_cell.angle_gamma   90.00
#
_symmetry.space_group_name_H-M   'P 1'
#
loop_
_entity.id
_entity.type
_entity.pdbx_description
1 polymer ?
#
loop_
_entity_poly.entity_id
_entity_poly.type
_entity_poly.pdbx_seq_one_letter_code
_entity_poly.pdbx_strand_id
1 'polypeptide(L)'
;MSPTIMNDLFKLDGMVAVVTGGASGIGYMMVKALIGNGAAKVYVLGDKKDALESAAKEIDSPSFIPIHCDVTSKSDLQAAVDQVTFETGHINLLICNAGKAFNSTAKQPTLESSVKEIRNYFFDETTFEEQTAILNLNTTAVLMTSFAFIELLDNGNKISKATSNTPEAGVRSQIIATGSAGAYVRYGLDFSYNASKAATTQMMKHMASSLVPWGIRCNVVAPGWFPSAITAPLIKEFEPTGGVMPKSLVPAERLGREEEMIGTVLYLASTAGAYCNGSVALVDGGVCALYPMVEVIYTATPRMLANGKSNGRFELPQLTPVNFSLTDGTDIPPPLPDSPIEEKPPPPALKTQTQSQPVTTTTITANGRAVTPTIANGNGIHDERSRTSGTDIPPLSPASTTRPSSIRRFLSRKSLNQNFIDGSHHNGQSQEDLAGILRPDSPSSFSTKSKSGGRKSGSWFRRFSSSSAVSRSSAMYEQQKTEHRRGPPPPKLPELNQLEAKIPEDDEGSLGAEDMFKNINLHTHSISPSLPSQSLLLRALATPINPADINQIQGVYPSRPPFTSLLGTSQPSAVGGNEGCFEIASVGSSVKDLQKGDWVIMRSTGFGTWRTHTLASSTDVLKIENKEGLTPIQVGTVSVNPCTAYRMLKDFETLEGGKDWFIQNGANSGVGRAAIQLGKSWGLKSINVIRDRPSKEDTEAMRNELLELGATKVVTESELQSKGFGEQVKEWTNGGREQIKVGLNCVGGKQTLAMTKNLSPSGHLITYGAMSKQPLDLPTGLLIFKDLKFSGFWVSRWSDANPEKKKRTVEEILGMTRKGDFKDVPVQELKWDWGTEEVTLKSAVEGTLEGFRAGKGVFIYGDT
;
A
#
# COMPACT_ATOMS: atom_id res chain seq x y z
N MET A 1 -28.94 10.64 33.78
CA MET A 1 -28.69 9.47 32.89
C MET A 1 -29.69 8.39 33.29
N SER A 2 -30.31 7.67 32.35
CA SER A 2 -31.27 6.61 32.73
C SER A 2 -30.54 5.41 33.31
N PRO A 3 -31.02 4.76 34.40
CA PRO A 3 -30.42 3.54 34.94
C PRO A 3 -30.29 2.41 33.90
N THR A 4 -31.25 2.29 32.98
CA THR A 4 -31.20 1.32 31.87
C THR A 4 -29.96 1.49 31.00
N ILE A 5 -29.59 2.73 30.64
CA ILE A 5 -28.44 3.00 29.75
C ILE A 5 -27.13 2.43 30.32
N MET A 6 -26.95 2.41 31.64
CA MET A 6 -25.75 1.84 32.26
C MET A 6 -25.78 0.31 32.27
N ASN A 7 -26.95 -0.30 32.52
CA ASN A 7 -27.12 -1.75 32.55
C ASN A 7 -27.09 -2.40 31.15
N ASP A 8 -27.46 -1.64 30.12
CA ASP A 8 -27.50 -2.10 28.73
C ASP A 8 -26.21 -1.81 27.94
N LEU A 9 -25.28 -1.03 28.52
CA LEU A 9 -24.12 -0.47 27.81
C LEU A 9 -23.14 -1.53 27.26
N PHE A 10 -22.93 -2.60 28.02
CA PHE A 10 -21.95 -3.66 27.74
C PHE A 10 -22.58 -4.98 27.24
N LYS A 11 -23.90 -5.02 27.09
CA LYS A 11 -24.62 -6.22 26.62
C LYS A 11 -24.26 -6.56 25.17
N LEU A 12 -24.29 -7.85 24.88
CA LEU A 12 -24.01 -8.44 23.57
C LEU A 12 -25.18 -9.33 23.08
N ASP A 13 -26.38 -9.10 23.62
CA ASP A 13 -27.59 -9.87 23.32
C ASP A 13 -27.80 -10.04 21.80
N GLY A 14 -27.80 -11.28 21.32
CA GLY A 14 -27.96 -11.60 19.90
C GLY A 14 -26.69 -11.53 19.05
N MET A 15 -25.54 -11.17 19.62
CA MET A 15 -24.26 -11.11 18.90
C MET A 15 -23.79 -12.49 18.45
N VAL A 16 -23.40 -12.59 17.18
CA VAL A 16 -22.63 -13.72 16.63
C VAL A 16 -21.17 -13.28 16.48
N ALA A 17 -20.24 -14.01 17.08
CA ALA A 17 -18.81 -13.71 17.09
C ALA A 17 -17.95 -14.89 16.64
N VAL A 18 -16.74 -14.59 16.14
CA VAL A 18 -15.67 -15.55 15.78
C VAL A 18 -14.40 -15.13 16.52
N VAL A 19 -13.73 -16.06 17.21
CA VAL A 19 -12.49 -15.80 17.97
C VAL A 19 -11.42 -16.81 17.61
N THR A 20 -10.30 -16.35 17.04
CA THR A 20 -9.17 -17.22 16.70
C THR A 20 -8.21 -17.39 17.88
N GLY A 21 -7.76 -18.62 18.12
CA GLY A 21 -6.99 -18.97 19.32
C GLY A 21 -7.79 -18.81 20.62
N GLY A 22 -9.13 -18.83 20.56
CA GLY A 22 -10.00 -18.60 21.71
C GLY A 22 -10.06 -19.74 22.74
N ALA A 23 -9.34 -20.84 22.50
CA ALA A 23 -9.28 -22.00 23.40
C ALA A 23 -8.25 -21.88 24.54
N SER A 24 -7.46 -20.80 24.62
CA SER A 24 -6.51 -20.61 25.73
C SER A 24 -6.13 -19.14 25.97
N GLY A 25 -5.62 -18.84 27.18
CA GLY A 25 -5.03 -17.55 27.55
C GLY A 25 -5.94 -16.35 27.27
N ILE A 26 -5.38 -15.30 26.69
CA ILE A 26 -6.10 -14.05 26.33
C ILE A 26 -7.35 -14.34 25.47
N GLY A 27 -7.25 -15.24 24.50
CA GLY A 27 -8.39 -15.59 23.64
C GLY A 27 -9.53 -16.25 24.42
N TYR A 28 -9.20 -17.06 25.42
CA TYR A 28 -10.19 -17.69 26.29
C TYR A 28 -10.87 -16.69 27.22
N MET A 29 -10.12 -15.72 27.78
CA MET A 29 -10.69 -14.59 28.53
C MET A 29 -11.65 -13.78 27.65
N MET A 30 -11.32 -13.58 26.36
CA MET A 30 -12.21 -12.91 25.39
C MET A 30 -13.49 -13.73 25.13
N VAL A 31 -13.40 -15.05 24.96
CA VAL A 31 -14.60 -15.90 24.78
C VAL A 31 -15.50 -15.88 26.03
N LYS A 32 -14.91 -15.99 27.23
CA LYS A 32 -15.65 -15.85 28.50
C LYS A 32 -16.32 -14.49 28.64
N ALA A 33 -15.66 -13.40 28.22
CA ALA A 33 -16.26 -12.07 28.16
C ALA A 33 -17.52 -12.04 27.30
N LEU A 34 -17.43 -12.57 26.06
CA LEU A 34 -18.53 -12.52 25.10
C LEU A 34 -19.74 -13.35 25.57
N ILE A 35 -19.52 -14.62 25.94
CA ILE A 35 -20.58 -15.53 26.38
C ILE A 35 -21.23 -15.02 27.68
N GLY A 36 -20.42 -14.58 28.66
CA GLY A 36 -20.91 -14.07 29.94
C GLY A 36 -21.72 -12.77 29.85
N ASN A 37 -21.75 -12.09 28.69
CA ASN A 37 -22.49 -10.85 28.46
C ASN A 37 -23.54 -10.96 27.34
N GLY A 38 -24.00 -12.18 27.04
CA GLY A 38 -25.19 -12.41 26.20
C GLY A 38 -24.94 -12.70 24.72
N ALA A 39 -23.68 -12.91 24.29
CA ALA A 39 -23.41 -13.32 22.92
C ALA A 39 -24.11 -14.65 22.58
N ALA A 40 -24.95 -14.62 21.54
CA ALA A 40 -25.81 -15.74 21.17
C ALA A 40 -25.02 -16.91 20.58
N LYS A 41 -23.91 -16.63 19.89
CA LYS A 41 -22.95 -17.64 19.40
C LYS A 41 -21.54 -17.06 19.39
N VAL A 42 -20.56 -17.84 19.83
CA VAL A 42 -19.13 -17.55 19.76
C VAL A 42 -18.42 -18.76 19.16
N TYR A 43 -18.05 -18.64 17.90
CA TYR A 43 -17.26 -19.62 17.16
C TYR A 43 -15.79 -19.50 17.55
N VAL A 44 -15.23 -20.58 18.11
CA VAL A 44 -13.89 -20.61 18.66
C VAL A 44 -13.00 -21.45 17.74
N LEU A 45 -12.10 -20.78 17.03
CA LEU A 45 -11.21 -21.38 16.03
C LEU A 45 -9.86 -21.73 16.67
N GLY A 46 -9.36 -22.93 16.44
CA GLY A 46 -8.02 -23.35 16.89
C GLY A 46 -7.48 -24.60 16.21
N ASP A 47 -6.15 -24.73 16.23
CA ASP A 47 -5.36 -25.85 15.71
C ASP A 47 -5.41 -27.09 16.62
N LYS A 48 -5.68 -26.91 17.91
CA LYS A 48 -5.60 -27.96 18.94
C LYS A 48 -6.98 -28.42 19.38
N LYS A 49 -7.44 -29.55 18.82
CA LYS A 49 -8.73 -30.18 19.14
C LYS A 49 -8.92 -30.41 20.64
N ASP A 50 -7.91 -30.94 21.33
CA ASP A 50 -8.00 -31.23 22.77
C ASP A 50 -8.17 -29.94 23.61
N ALA A 51 -7.56 -28.83 23.20
CA ALA A 51 -7.72 -27.54 23.86
C ALA A 51 -9.12 -26.96 23.60
N LEU A 52 -9.64 -27.06 22.37
CA LEU A 52 -11.01 -26.68 22.04
C LEU A 52 -12.04 -27.49 22.85
N GLU A 53 -11.84 -28.80 22.96
CA GLU A 53 -12.69 -29.68 23.75
C GLU A 53 -12.63 -29.39 25.26
N SER A 54 -11.45 -29.09 25.81
CA SER A 54 -11.31 -28.70 27.21
C SER A 54 -11.96 -27.34 27.50
N ALA A 55 -11.73 -26.34 26.65
CA ALA A 55 -12.34 -25.02 26.77
C ALA A 55 -13.87 -25.07 26.68
N ALA A 56 -14.43 -25.93 25.81
CA ALA A 56 -15.87 -26.17 25.74
C ALA A 56 -16.43 -26.76 27.04
N LYS A 57 -15.72 -27.74 27.64
CA LYS A 57 -16.11 -28.40 28.90
C LYS A 57 -15.98 -27.48 30.12
N GLU A 58 -15.04 -26.53 30.12
CA GLU A 58 -14.85 -25.57 31.21
C GLU A 58 -15.86 -24.41 31.15
N ILE A 59 -16.29 -23.99 29.95
CA ILE A 59 -17.30 -22.93 29.76
C ILE A 59 -18.75 -23.45 29.90
N ASP A 60 -19.01 -24.70 29.54
CA ASP A 60 -20.32 -25.39 29.61
C ASP A 60 -21.51 -24.52 29.14
N SER A 61 -21.41 -23.99 27.93
CA SER A 61 -22.41 -23.10 27.33
C SER A 61 -22.72 -23.46 25.88
N PRO A 62 -24.00 -23.52 25.47
CA PRO A 62 -24.39 -23.77 24.07
C PRO A 62 -23.99 -22.61 23.13
N SER A 63 -23.59 -21.45 23.66
CA SER A 63 -23.01 -20.36 22.87
C SER A 63 -21.56 -20.64 22.44
N PHE A 64 -20.84 -21.58 23.07
CA PHE A 64 -19.47 -21.94 22.70
C PHE A 64 -19.50 -22.97 21.56
N ILE A 65 -18.98 -22.60 20.38
CA ILE A 65 -18.95 -23.51 19.21
C ILE A 65 -17.51 -23.74 18.76
N PRO A 66 -16.88 -24.89 19.06
CA PRO A 66 -15.52 -25.18 18.65
C PRO A 66 -15.45 -25.49 17.15
N ILE A 67 -14.49 -24.88 16.45
CA ILE A 67 -14.12 -25.21 15.07
C ILE A 67 -12.61 -25.50 15.03
N HIS A 68 -12.24 -26.67 14.52
CA HIS A 68 -10.85 -26.97 14.21
C HIS A 68 -10.43 -26.16 12.98
N CYS A 69 -9.44 -25.28 13.12
CA CYS A 69 -8.98 -24.40 12.04
C CYS A 69 -7.55 -23.91 12.33
N ASP A 70 -6.59 -24.28 11.47
CA ASP A 70 -5.33 -23.54 11.36
C ASP A 70 -5.55 -22.26 10.55
N VAL A 71 -5.46 -21.10 11.20
CA VAL A 71 -5.65 -19.79 10.56
C VAL A 71 -4.55 -19.41 9.57
N THR A 72 -3.46 -20.18 9.46
CA THR A 72 -2.47 -20.05 8.40
C THR A 72 -2.85 -20.84 7.13
N SER A 73 -3.81 -21.77 7.23
CA SER A 73 -4.38 -22.53 6.13
C SER A 73 -5.60 -21.84 5.53
N LYS A 74 -5.59 -21.64 4.21
CA LYS A 74 -6.74 -21.05 3.48
C LYS A 74 -7.94 -21.99 3.41
N SER A 75 -7.72 -23.30 3.32
CA SER A 75 -8.79 -24.29 3.30
C SER A 75 -9.49 -24.41 4.65
N ASP A 76 -8.75 -24.32 5.75
CA ASP A 76 -9.29 -24.31 7.10
C ASP A 76 -10.12 -23.05 7.37
N LEU A 77 -9.60 -21.88 6.96
CA LEU A 77 -10.35 -20.62 7.02
C LEU A 77 -11.63 -20.68 6.18
N GLN A 78 -11.59 -21.24 4.96
CA GLN A 78 -12.77 -21.39 4.13
C GLN A 78 -13.78 -22.36 4.75
N ALA A 79 -13.35 -23.52 5.25
CA ALA A 79 -14.24 -24.48 5.92
C ALA A 79 -14.92 -23.87 7.16
N ALA A 80 -14.20 -23.04 7.94
CA ALA A 80 -14.77 -22.31 9.06
C ALA A 80 -15.78 -21.23 8.60
N VAL A 81 -15.49 -20.50 7.50
CA VAL A 81 -16.43 -19.57 6.88
C VAL A 81 -17.68 -20.29 6.36
N ASP A 82 -17.54 -21.43 5.71
CA ASP A 82 -18.64 -22.22 5.16
C ASP A 82 -19.56 -22.76 6.27
N GLN A 83 -18.99 -23.26 7.38
CA GLN A 83 -19.75 -23.68 8.55
C GLN A 83 -20.53 -22.53 9.18
N VAL A 84 -19.89 -21.38 9.42
CA VAL A 84 -20.55 -20.19 9.99
C VAL A 84 -21.62 -19.64 9.04
N THR A 85 -21.37 -19.69 7.73
CA THR A 85 -22.34 -19.31 6.68
C THR A 85 -23.57 -20.22 6.71
N PHE A 86 -23.39 -21.53 6.81
CA PHE A 86 -24.48 -22.50 6.91
C PHE A 86 -25.28 -22.35 8.21
N GLU A 87 -24.61 -22.13 9.34
CA GLU A 87 -25.25 -22.07 10.66
C GLU A 87 -25.89 -20.73 11.03
N THR A 88 -25.45 -19.61 10.42
CA THR A 88 -25.89 -18.25 10.78
C THR A 88 -25.95 -17.26 9.61
N GLY A 89 -25.16 -17.45 8.56
CA GLY A 89 -25.09 -16.54 7.40
C GLY A 89 -24.46 -15.16 7.67
N HIS A 90 -24.02 -14.88 8.91
CA HIS A 90 -23.45 -13.59 9.30
C HIS A 90 -22.65 -13.67 10.61
N ILE A 91 -21.77 -12.68 10.83
CA ILE A 91 -21.17 -12.39 12.14
C ILE A 91 -21.19 -10.88 12.40
N ASN A 92 -21.16 -10.47 13.67
CA ASN A 92 -21.00 -9.06 14.04
C ASN A 92 -19.56 -8.76 14.51
N LEU A 93 -18.86 -9.75 15.06
CA LEU A 93 -17.54 -9.54 15.66
C LEU A 93 -16.56 -10.64 15.22
N LEU A 94 -15.44 -10.22 14.63
CA LEU A 94 -14.28 -11.06 14.41
C LEU A 94 -13.16 -10.65 15.36
N ILE A 95 -12.65 -11.58 16.17
CA ILE A 95 -11.46 -11.40 17.00
C ILE A 95 -10.31 -12.24 16.43
N CYS A 96 -9.38 -11.57 15.75
CA CYS A 96 -8.12 -12.16 15.29
C CYS A 96 -7.10 -12.14 16.43
N ASN A 97 -7.20 -13.11 17.34
CA ASN A 97 -6.36 -13.22 18.52
C ASN A 97 -5.21 -14.25 18.39
N ALA A 98 -5.35 -15.25 17.51
CA ALA A 98 -4.33 -16.28 17.29
C ALA A 98 -2.94 -15.66 17.00
N GLY A 99 -1.91 -16.19 17.65
CA GLY A 99 -0.55 -15.66 17.57
C GLY A 99 0.45 -16.44 18.41
N LYS A 100 1.74 -16.26 18.12
CA LYS A 100 2.85 -16.86 18.88
C LYS A 100 3.99 -15.87 19.10
N ALA A 101 4.76 -16.10 20.16
CA ALA A 101 6.07 -15.51 20.37
C ALA A 101 7.17 -16.44 19.84
N PHE A 102 8.43 -16.03 19.96
CA PHE A 102 9.55 -16.96 19.83
C PHE A 102 9.61 -17.86 21.07
N ASN A 103 10.04 -19.12 20.89
CA ASN A 103 10.02 -20.14 21.95
C ASN A 103 11.20 -21.10 21.81
N SER A 104 12.42 -20.57 21.96
CA SER A 104 13.62 -21.40 22.10
C SER A 104 13.78 -21.88 23.55
N THR A 105 14.35 -23.08 23.70
CA THR A 105 14.81 -23.62 24.98
C THR A 105 16.15 -23.03 25.44
N ALA A 106 16.87 -22.33 24.55
CA ALA A 106 18.10 -21.62 24.86
C ALA A 106 17.80 -20.31 25.61
N LYS A 107 18.68 -19.93 26.54
CA LYS A 107 18.55 -18.70 27.32
C LYS A 107 18.76 -17.50 26.39
N GLN A 108 17.72 -16.67 26.24
CA GLN A 108 17.80 -15.43 25.47
C GLN A 108 18.96 -14.54 25.98
N PRO A 109 19.84 -14.04 25.09
CA PRO A 109 20.92 -13.14 25.49
C PRO A 109 20.37 -11.80 26.00
N THR A 110 21.19 -11.10 26.77
CA THR A 110 20.88 -9.74 27.25
C THR A 110 21.71 -8.70 26.49
N LEU A 111 21.50 -7.42 26.77
CA LEU A 111 22.37 -6.34 26.28
C LEU A 111 23.79 -6.38 26.90
N GLU A 112 24.01 -7.23 27.91
CA GLU A 112 25.31 -7.48 28.55
C GLU A 112 26.01 -8.74 28.00
N SER A 113 25.30 -9.57 27.21
CA SER A 113 25.87 -10.74 26.56
C SER A 113 26.85 -10.36 25.45
N SER A 114 27.84 -11.21 25.21
CA SER A 114 28.83 -10.97 24.17
C SER A 114 28.21 -11.01 22.76
N VAL A 115 28.85 -10.31 21.81
CA VAL A 115 28.45 -10.36 20.38
C VAL A 115 28.46 -11.79 19.83
N LYS A 116 29.29 -12.69 20.40
CA LYS A 116 29.26 -14.12 20.06
C LYS A 116 27.99 -14.78 20.55
N GLU A 117 27.61 -14.64 21.82
CA GLU A 117 26.36 -15.22 22.36
C GLU A 117 25.13 -14.67 21.63
N ILE A 118 25.10 -13.37 21.32
CA ILE A 118 24.04 -12.74 20.52
C ILE A 118 23.98 -13.34 19.11
N ARG A 119 25.13 -13.52 18.44
CA ARG A 119 25.17 -14.17 17.12
C ARG A 119 24.72 -15.63 17.20
N ASN A 120 25.25 -16.40 18.15
CA ASN A 120 24.92 -17.80 18.34
C ASN A 120 23.42 -17.98 18.53
N TYR A 121 22.80 -17.22 19.44
CA TYR A 121 21.35 -17.27 19.64
C TYR A 121 20.58 -16.98 18.35
N PHE A 122 20.82 -15.82 17.70
CA PHE A 122 20.00 -15.39 16.56
C PHE A 122 20.30 -16.08 15.22
N PHE A 123 21.48 -16.66 15.03
CA PHE A 123 21.94 -17.21 13.74
C PHE A 123 22.18 -18.72 13.79
N ASP A 124 22.61 -19.28 14.93
CA ASP A 124 22.92 -20.70 15.07
C ASP A 124 21.80 -21.46 15.83
N GLU A 125 21.06 -20.79 16.74
CA GLU A 125 19.99 -21.39 17.57
C GLU A 125 18.55 -20.98 17.15
N THR A 126 18.35 -20.19 16.09
CA THR A 126 17.02 -19.94 15.49
C THR A 126 17.04 -20.15 13.97
N THR A 127 15.96 -20.70 13.43
CA THR A 127 15.78 -20.93 11.98
C THR A 127 15.03 -19.79 11.28
N PHE A 128 15.25 -19.62 9.98
CA PHE A 128 14.47 -18.66 9.18
C PHE A 128 12.97 -19.01 9.17
N GLU A 129 12.66 -20.30 9.23
CA GLU A 129 11.34 -20.89 9.23
C GLU A 129 10.56 -20.50 10.49
N GLU A 130 11.19 -20.55 11.67
CA GLU A 130 10.58 -20.12 12.93
C GLU A 130 10.29 -18.61 12.94
N GLN A 131 11.27 -17.79 12.54
CA GLN A 131 11.14 -16.33 12.47
C GLN A 131 10.04 -15.93 11.48
N THR A 132 10.02 -16.57 10.30
CA THR A 132 8.99 -16.37 9.26
C THR A 132 7.62 -16.83 9.73
N ALA A 133 7.53 -17.94 10.47
CA ALA A 133 6.26 -18.44 10.99
C ALA A 133 5.68 -17.55 12.11
N ILE A 134 6.49 -16.78 12.85
CA ILE A 134 5.98 -15.72 13.74
C ILE A 134 5.30 -14.63 12.92
N LEU A 135 5.97 -14.13 11.87
CA LEU A 135 5.42 -13.12 10.97
C LEU A 135 4.14 -13.61 10.26
N ASN A 136 4.15 -14.87 9.79
CA ASN A 136 3.01 -15.50 9.11
C ASN A 136 1.79 -15.56 10.04
N LEU A 137 1.91 -16.12 11.25
CA LEU A 137 0.79 -16.26 12.16
C LEU A 137 0.30 -14.90 12.73
N ASN A 138 1.22 -14.03 13.16
CA ASN A 138 0.85 -12.76 13.79
C ASN A 138 0.39 -11.67 12.80
N THR A 139 0.72 -11.81 11.50
CA THR A 139 0.45 -10.77 10.48
C THR A 139 -0.38 -11.32 9.32
N THR A 140 0.15 -12.31 8.59
CA THR A 140 -0.49 -12.84 7.37
C THR A 140 -1.80 -13.57 7.68
N ALA A 141 -1.83 -14.41 8.71
CA ALA A 141 -3.05 -15.11 9.12
C ALA A 141 -4.13 -14.12 9.62
N VAL A 142 -3.73 -13.03 10.30
CA VAL A 142 -4.66 -11.95 10.68
C VAL A 142 -5.23 -11.26 9.44
N LEU A 143 -4.41 -10.98 8.42
CA LEU A 143 -4.86 -10.44 7.13
C LEU A 143 -5.84 -11.38 6.42
N MET A 144 -5.48 -12.66 6.30
CA MET A 144 -6.29 -13.66 5.59
C MET A 144 -7.60 -13.95 6.32
N THR A 145 -7.58 -14.11 7.65
CA THR A 145 -8.79 -14.28 8.47
C THR A 145 -9.73 -13.06 8.31
N SER A 146 -9.18 -11.84 8.36
CA SER A 146 -9.94 -10.60 8.23
C SER A 146 -10.71 -10.51 6.92
N PHE A 147 -10.11 -10.98 5.82
CA PHE A 147 -10.75 -10.99 4.50
C PHE A 147 -11.62 -12.24 4.24
N ALA A 148 -11.30 -13.40 4.82
CA ALA A 148 -12.14 -14.60 4.73
C ALA A 148 -13.54 -14.37 5.33
N PHE A 149 -13.62 -13.71 6.49
CA PHE A 149 -14.87 -13.43 7.19
C PHE A 149 -15.54 -12.10 6.80
N ILE A 150 -15.05 -11.37 5.79
CA ILE A 150 -15.52 -10.00 5.48
C ILE A 150 -16.97 -9.97 5.00
N GLU A 151 -17.41 -10.96 4.22
CA GLU A 151 -18.79 -11.04 3.72
C GLU A 151 -19.77 -11.34 4.85
N LEU A 152 -19.38 -12.18 5.82
CA LEU A 152 -20.16 -12.47 7.02
C LEU A 152 -20.31 -11.22 7.92
N LEU A 153 -19.27 -10.38 8.02
CA LEU A 153 -19.31 -9.10 8.74
C LEU A 153 -20.23 -8.07 8.05
N ASP A 154 -20.16 -7.95 6.72
CA ASP A 154 -21.04 -7.10 5.93
C ASP A 154 -22.51 -7.59 6.00
N ASN A 155 -22.73 -8.92 5.99
CA ASN A 155 -24.05 -9.50 6.22
C ASN A 155 -24.60 -9.18 7.62
N GLY A 156 -23.76 -9.19 8.66
CA GLY A 156 -24.16 -8.71 9.99
C GLY A 156 -24.62 -7.25 9.95
N ASN A 157 -23.88 -6.40 9.25
CA ASN A 157 -24.23 -5.00 9.03
C ASN A 157 -25.52 -4.79 8.20
N LYS A 158 -25.87 -5.72 7.30
CA LYS A 158 -27.14 -5.73 6.55
C LYS A 158 -28.32 -6.15 7.46
N ILE A 159 -28.16 -7.22 8.23
CA ILE A 159 -29.19 -7.73 9.15
C ILE A 159 -29.52 -6.66 10.21
N SER A 160 -28.52 -6.03 10.83
CA SER A 160 -28.74 -4.93 11.79
C SER A 160 -29.39 -3.67 11.19
N LYS A 161 -29.36 -3.49 9.85
CA LYS A 161 -30.14 -2.44 9.16
C LYS A 161 -31.58 -2.89 8.87
N ALA A 162 -31.81 -4.18 8.63
CA ALA A 162 -33.14 -4.73 8.37
C ALA A 162 -34.01 -4.83 9.64
N THR A 163 -33.39 -4.96 10.82
CA THR A 163 -34.10 -5.09 12.11
C THR A 163 -34.32 -3.78 12.88
N SER A 164 -33.71 -2.66 12.45
CA SER A 164 -33.83 -1.37 13.15
C SER A 164 -34.36 -0.25 12.25
N ASN A 165 -35.51 0.32 12.65
CA ASN A 165 -36.11 1.50 12.01
C ASN A 165 -35.41 2.83 12.36
N THR A 166 -34.24 2.80 13.00
CA THR A 166 -33.45 3.99 13.34
C THR A 166 -32.06 3.92 12.72
N PRO A 167 -31.56 4.96 12.01
CA PRO A 167 -30.27 4.89 11.32
C PRO A 167 -29.04 4.72 12.24
N GLU A 168 -29.21 4.94 13.55
CA GLU A 168 -28.13 5.24 14.50
C GLU A 168 -27.96 4.19 15.62
N ALA A 169 -28.96 3.34 15.88
CA ALA A 169 -29.05 2.56 17.13
C ALA A 169 -28.51 1.11 17.05
N GLY A 170 -27.36 0.89 16.44
CA GLY A 170 -26.77 -0.45 16.34
C GLY A 170 -25.25 -0.46 16.25
N VAL A 171 -24.60 -1.33 17.05
CA VAL A 171 -23.15 -1.55 16.98
C VAL A 171 -22.81 -2.11 15.60
N ARG A 172 -21.98 -1.38 14.85
CA ARG A 172 -21.50 -1.81 13.53
C ARG A 172 -20.55 -2.99 13.66
N SER A 173 -20.66 -3.93 12.72
CA SER A 173 -19.79 -5.10 12.62
C SER A 173 -18.31 -4.69 12.65
N GLN A 174 -17.46 -5.49 13.29
CA GLN A 174 -16.06 -5.11 13.46
C GLN A 174 -15.07 -6.27 13.51
N ILE A 175 -13.81 -5.91 13.27
CA ILE A 175 -12.63 -6.75 13.48
C ILE A 175 -11.83 -6.17 14.64
N ILE A 176 -11.49 -7.01 15.62
CA ILE A 176 -10.53 -6.70 16.70
C ILE A 176 -9.33 -7.61 16.51
N ALA A 177 -8.11 -7.07 16.53
CA ALA A 177 -6.88 -7.88 16.53
C ALA A 177 -6.14 -7.77 17.86
N THR A 178 -5.54 -8.89 18.31
CA THR A 178 -4.63 -8.88 19.47
C THR A 178 -3.23 -8.43 19.01
N GLY A 179 -2.92 -7.17 19.26
CA GLY A 179 -1.59 -6.57 19.14
C GLY A 179 -0.66 -7.01 20.29
N SER A 180 0.16 -6.08 20.77
CA SER A 180 0.95 -6.22 22.01
C SER A 180 1.53 -4.87 22.42
N ALA A 181 1.84 -4.68 23.71
CA ALA A 181 2.75 -3.63 24.18
C ALA A 181 4.14 -3.70 23.49
N GLY A 182 4.55 -4.91 23.08
CA GLY A 182 5.72 -5.20 22.25
C GLY A 182 5.77 -4.42 20.93
N ALA A 183 4.63 -3.97 20.40
CA ALA A 183 4.57 -3.13 19.20
C ALA A 183 5.11 -1.70 19.39
N TYR A 184 5.26 -1.25 20.64
CA TYR A 184 5.57 0.14 21.00
C TYR A 184 6.92 0.30 21.71
N VAL A 185 7.37 -0.69 22.48
CA VAL A 185 8.62 -0.64 23.25
C VAL A 185 9.86 -0.79 22.36
N ARG A 186 10.98 -0.20 22.78
CA ARG A 186 12.30 -0.30 22.11
C ARG A 186 13.30 -1.06 22.99
N TYR A 187 12.85 -2.16 23.59
CA TYR A 187 13.59 -2.97 24.55
C TYR A 187 13.26 -4.46 24.36
N GLY A 188 14.11 -5.34 24.88
CA GLY A 188 14.12 -6.77 24.57
C GLY A 188 14.80 -7.06 23.23
N LEU A 189 15.01 -8.34 22.94
CA LEU A 189 15.60 -8.81 21.68
C LEU A 189 14.59 -9.59 20.82
N ASP A 190 13.30 -9.46 21.12
CA ASP A 190 12.18 -10.16 20.48
C ASP A 190 11.79 -9.57 19.12
N PHE A 191 12.79 -9.30 18.28
CA PHE A 191 12.67 -8.48 17.06
C PHE A 191 11.50 -8.89 16.16
N SER A 192 11.39 -10.18 15.82
CA SER A 192 10.33 -10.69 14.94
C SER A 192 8.94 -10.63 15.57
N TYR A 193 8.83 -10.84 16.89
CA TYR A 193 7.55 -10.72 17.60
C TYR A 193 7.10 -9.26 17.64
N ASN A 194 7.95 -8.36 18.11
CA ASN A 194 7.66 -6.93 18.21
C ASN A 194 7.35 -6.32 16.83
N ALA A 195 8.14 -6.65 15.80
CA ALA A 195 7.90 -6.25 14.42
C ALA A 195 6.55 -6.79 13.89
N SER A 196 6.24 -8.06 14.16
CA SER A 196 4.94 -8.65 13.74
C SER A 196 3.76 -7.92 14.38
N LYS A 197 3.80 -7.63 15.70
CA LYS A 197 2.71 -6.93 16.39
C LYS A 197 2.59 -5.46 16.02
N ALA A 198 3.69 -4.80 15.65
CA ALA A 198 3.66 -3.48 15.02
C ALA A 198 2.98 -3.55 13.63
N ALA A 199 3.30 -4.58 12.82
CA ALA A 199 2.66 -4.80 11.53
C ALA A 199 1.15 -5.10 11.66
N THR A 200 0.74 -5.97 12.61
CA THR A 200 -0.69 -6.21 12.92
C THR A 200 -1.40 -4.90 13.25
N THR A 201 -0.80 -4.10 14.15
CA THR A 201 -1.38 -2.83 14.62
C THR A 201 -1.54 -1.83 13.48
N GLN A 202 -0.53 -1.72 12.61
CA GLN A 202 -0.57 -0.80 11.47
C GLN A 202 -1.54 -1.26 10.38
N MET A 203 -1.62 -2.56 10.13
CA MET A 203 -2.60 -3.15 9.21
C MET A 203 -4.04 -2.86 9.66
N MET A 204 -4.34 -2.98 10.95
CA MET A 204 -5.66 -2.65 11.49
C MET A 204 -6.00 -1.16 11.37
N LYS A 205 -5.02 -0.25 11.53
CA LYS A 205 -5.22 1.19 11.24
C LYS A 205 -5.52 1.45 9.76
N HIS A 206 -4.94 0.68 8.83
CA HIS A 206 -5.31 0.75 7.41
C HIS A 206 -6.71 0.20 7.16
N MET A 207 -7.05 -0.98 7.68
CA MET A 207 -8.38 -1.58 7.53
C MET A 207 -9.48 -0.67 8.09
N ALA A 208 -9.24 0.00 9.23
CA ALA A 208 -10.16 0.98 9.81
C ALA A 208 -10.52 2.13 8.87
N SER A 209 -9.62 2.48 7.94
CA SER A 209 -9.86 3.50 6.90
C SER A 209 -10.46 2.88 5.63
N SER A 210 -9.98 1.70 5.24
CA SER A 210 -10.36 1.03 3.98
C SER A 210 -11.73 0.37 4.02
N LEU A 211 -12.19 -0.12 5.18
CA LEU A 211 -13.45 -0.89 5.30
C LEU A 211 -14.68 -0.03 5.64
N VAL A 212 -14.49 1.29 5.77
CA VAL A 212 -15.57 2.29 5.94
C VAL A 212 -16.72 2.17 4.93
N PRO A 213 -16.52 1.84 3.62
CA PRO A 213 -17.63 1.70 2.66
C PRO A 213 -18.66 0.62 3.03
N TRP A 214 -18.23 -0.46 3.70
CA TRP A 214 -19.11 -1.53 4.21
C TRP A 214 -19.57 -1.27 5.66
N GLY A 215 -19.11 -0.16 6.26
CA GLY A 215 -19.37 0.18 7.66
C GLY A 215 -18.74 -0.80 8.65
N ILE A 216 -17.69 -1.53 8.26
CA ILE A 216 -16.98 -2.44 9.16
C ILE A 216 -15.89 -1.65 9.89
N ARG A 217 -15.86 -1.76 11.24
CA ARG A 217 -14.86 -1.09 12.09
C ARG A 217 -13.64 -1.99 12.31
N CYS A 218 -12.47 -1.42 12.53
CA CYS A 218 -11.26 -2.19 12.87
C CYS A 218 -10.55 -1.58 14.08
N ASN A 219 -10.35 -2.36 15.14
CA ASN A 219 -9.72 -1.92 16.39
C ASN A 219 -8.64 -2.91 16.85
N VAL A 220 -7.80 -2.52 17.81
CA VAL A 220 -6.71 -3.35 18.34
C VAL A 220 -6.79 -3.39 19.87
N VAL A 221 -6.64 -4.57 20.47
CA VAL A 221 -6.28 -4.71 21.88
C VAL A 221 -4.78 -4.98 21.95
N ALA A 222 -4.03 -4.14 22.64
CA ALA A 222 -2.58 -4.26 22.80
C ALA A 222 -2.25 -4.65 24.25
N PRO A 223 -2.25 -5.96 24.58
CA PRO A 223 -1.91 -6.42 25.92
C PRO A 223 -0.42 -6.28 26.22
N GLY A 224 -0.08 -5.96 27.46
CA GLY A 224 1.22 -6.29 28.05
C GLY A 224 1.26 -7.74 28.52
N TRP A 225 1.87 -8.00 29.67
CA TRP A 225 2.00 -9.35 30.21
C TRP A 225 0.68 -9.86 30.83
N PHE A 226 0.08 -10.87 30.21
CA PHE A 226 -1.17 -11.53 30.64
C PHE A 226 -1.00 -13.06 30.67
N PRO A 227 -1.65 -13.77 31.61
CA PRO A 227 -1.56 -15.22 31.74
C PRO A 227 -1.87 -15.95 30.43
N SER A 228 -0.86 -16.63 29.87
CA SER A 228 -0.95 -17.36 28.61
C SER A 228 0.21 -18.35 28.47
N ALA A 229 0.15 -19.24 27.47
CA ALA A 229 1.27 -20.14 27.15
C ALA A 229 2.57 -19.38 26.80
N ILE A 230 2.45 -18.18 26.20
CA ILE A 230 3.60 -17.30 25.89
C ILE A 230 4.29 -16.80 27.16
N THR A 231 3.52 -16.51 28.22
CA THR A 231 4.07 -15.97 29.48
C THR A 231 4.37 -17.05 30.52
N ALA A 232 4.20 -18.33 30.20
CA ALA A 232 4.42 -19.43 31.14
C ALA A 232 5.86 -19.47 31.75
N PRO A 233 6.95 -19.17 31.00
CA PRO A 233 8.27 -19.05 31.59
C PRO A 233 8.36 -17.92 32.62
N LEU A 234 7.77 -16.76 32.31
CA LEU A 234 7.75 -15.58 33.18
C LEU A 234 6.93 -15.80 34.46
N ILE A 235 5.79 -16.51 34.35
CA ILE A 235 4.99 -16.92 35.52
C ILE A 235 5.85 -17.76 36.48
N LYS A 236 6.60 -18.71 35.95
CA LYS A 236 7.47 -19.60 36.73
C LYS A 236 8.69 -18.88 37.34
N GLU A 237 9.22 -17.87 36.65
CA GLU A 237 10.31 -17.03 37.18
C GLU A 237 9.90 -16.26 38.44
N PHE A 238 8.68 -15.72 38.45
CA PHE A 238 8.16 -14.93 39.57
C PHE A 238 7.27 -15.71 40.56
N GLU A 239 7.02 -17.01 40.34
CA GLU A 239 6.32 -17.89 41.28
C GLU A 239 6.91 -17.84 42.71
N PRO A 240 8.24 -17.85 42.94
CA PRO A 240 8.84 -17.74 44.28
C PRO A 240 8.57 -16.40 44.99
N THR A 241 8.13 -15.36 44.26
CA THR A 241 7.76 -14.05 44.82
C THR A 241 6.25 -13.92 45.05
N GLY A 242 5.47 -14.98 44.83
CA GLY A 242 4.00 -14.93 44.81
C GLY A 242 3.44 -14.23 43.56
N GLY A 243 4.21 -14.18 42.46
CA GLY A 243 3.84 -13.50 41.21
C GLY A 243 4.08 -11.99 41.21
N VAL A 244 4.82 -11.45 42.19
CA VAL A 244 5.18 -10.02 42.28
C VAL A 244 6.32 -9.72 41.31
N MET A 245 6.05 -8.87 40.32
CA MET A 245 7.01 -8.49 39.28
C MET A 245 7.74 -7.19 39.63
N PRO A 246 9.02 -7.01 39.26
CA PRO A 246 9.74 -5.76 39.49
C PRO A 246 9.10 -4.57 38.76
N LYS A 247 9.09 -3.37 39.38
CA LYS A 247 8.64 -2.12 38.73
C LYS A 247 9.40 -1.78 37.44
N SER A 248 10.63 -2.25 37.32
CA SER A 248 11.49 -2.14 36.12
C SER A 248 11.11 -3.10 34.99
N LEU A 249 10.19 -4.03 35.22
CA LEU A 249 9.60 -4.92 34.22
C LEU A 249 8.13 -4.56 33.97
N VAL A 250 7.33 -4.41 35.04
CA VAL A 250 5.93 -3.99 35.00
C VAL A 250 5.67 -2.99 36.15
N PRO A 251 5.34 -1.71 35.88
CA PRO A 251 5.07 -0.74 36.95
C PRO A 251 3.91 -1.08 37.87
N ALA A 252 2.95 -1.88 37.40
CA ALA A 252 1.85 -2.44 38.21
C ALA A 252 2.25 -3.60 39.14
N GLU A 253 3.50 -4.09 39.07
CA GLU A 253 4.07 -5.16 39.91
C GLU A 253 3.40 -6.55 39.79
N ARG A 254 2.63 -6.78 38.72
CA ARG A 254 1.92 -8.05 38.45
C ARG A 254 1.61 -8.22 36.96
N LEU A 255 1.16 -9.42 36.60
CA LEU A 255 0.43 -9.65 35.34
C LEU A 255 -0.93 -8.92 35.31
N GLY A 256 -1.42 -8.66 34.10
CA GLY A 256 -2.81 -8.32 33.84
C GLY A 256 -3.76 -9.45 34.25
N ARG A 257 -4.95 -9.11 34.76
CA ARG A 257 -5.96 -10.06 35.22
C ARG A 257 -7.08 -10.25 34.19
N GLU A 258 -7.82 -11.35 34.31
CA GLU A 258 -8.91 -11.67 33.39
C GLU A 258 -9.96 -10.55 33.30
N GLU A 259 -10.32 -9.89 34.40
CA GLU A 259 -11.31 -8.81 34.42
C GLU A 259 -10.88 -7.59 33.60
N GLU A 260 -9.57 -7.33 33.52
CA GLU A 260 -8.99 -6.21 32.75
C GLU A 260 -9.04 -6.50 31.24
N MET A 261 -8.94 -7.78 30.84
CA MET A 261 -9.17 -8.22 29.46
C MET A 261 -10.66 -8.22 29.10
N ILE A 262 -11.50 -8.78 29.98
CA ILE A 262 -12.97 -8.79 29.85
C ILE A 262 -13.48 -7.36 29.64
N GLY A 263 -13.18 -6.43 30.56
CA GLY A 263 -13.66 -5.04 30.47
C GLY A 263 -13.23 -4.33 29.19
N THR A 264 -11.99 -4.58 28.72
CA THR A 264 -11.47 -3.98 27.49
C THR A 264 -12.18 -4.51 26.24
N VAL A 265 -12.42 -5.82 26.17
CA VAL A 265 -13.06 -6.46 25.03
C VAL A 265 -14.54 -6.15 25.00
N LEU A 266 -15.23 -6.16 26.16
CA LEU A 266 -16.62 -5.69 26.27
C LEU A 266 -16.75 -4.23 25.86
N TYR A 267 -15.82 -3.36 26.26
CA TYR A 267 -15.82 -1.96 25.82
C TYR A 267 -15.81 -1.86 24.28
N LEU A 268 -14.86 -2.50 23.60
CA LEU A 268 -14.80 -2.43 22.12
C LEU A 268 -15.96 -3.15 21.43
N ALA A 269 -16.40 -4.30 21.96
CA ALA A 269 -17.43 -5.16 21.38
C ALA A 269 -18.84 -4.55 21.43
N SER A 270 -19.17 -3.84 22.51
CA SER A 270 -20.51 -3.37 22.83
C SER A 270 -20.81 -1.93 22.37
N THR A 271 -21.97 -1.41 22.78
CA THR A 271 -22.38 -0.01 22.61
C THR A 271 -21.36 0.97 23.21
N ALA A 272 -20.69 0.59 24.31
CA ALA A 272 -19.71 1.42 25.02
C ALA A 272 -18.62 2.00 24.09
N GLY A 273 -18.06 1.16 23.22
CA GLY A 273 -17.00 1.49 22.27
C GLY A 273 -17.47 1.53 20.81
N ALA A 274 -18.78 1.68 20.55
CA ALA A 274 -19.33 1.70 19.18
C ALA A 274 -18.74 2.81 18.29
N TYR A 275 -18.23 3.89 18.88
CA TYR A 275 -17.58 5.00 18.19
C TYR A 275 -16.08 4.78 17.90
N CYS A 276 -15.46 3.71 18.44
CA CYS A 276 -14.06 3.38 18.18
C CYS A 276 -13.87 2.79 16.77
N ASN A 277 -12.98 3.39 15.98
CA ASN A 277 -12.50 2.83 14.73
C ASN A 277 -11.06 3.30 14.49
N GLY A 278 -10.13 2.36 14.27
CA GLY A 278 -8.68 2.60 14.27
C GLY A 278 -8.08 2.75 15.67
N SER A 279 -8.87 2.53 16.72
CA SER A 279 -8.45 2.66 18.11
C SER A 279 -7.54 1.51 18.53
N VAL A 280 -6.52 1.81 19.34
CA VAL A 280 -5.69 0.80 20.00
C VAL A 280 -5.86 0.93 21.51
N ALA A 281 -6.48 -0.06 22.13
CA ALA A 281 -6.60 -0.15 23.58
C ALA A 281 -5.33 -0.80 24.15
N LEU A 282 -4.40 0.03 24.64
CA LEU A 282 -3.20 -0.44 25.34
C LEU A 282 -3.58 -0.82 26.78
N VAL A 283 -3.29 -2.06 27.17
CA VAL A 283 -3.60 -2.63 28.49
C VAL A 283 -2.38 -3.39 28.97
N ASP A 284 -1.43 -2.69 29.60
CA ASP A 284 -0.06 -3.16 29.74
C ASP A 284 0.54 -3.07 31.14
N GLY A 285 -0.21 -2.55 32.13
CA GLY A 285 0.30 -2.31 33.48
C GLY A 285 1.41 -1.25 33.54
N GLY A 286 1.58 -0.43 32.50
CA GLY A 286 2.61 0.60 32.38
C GLY A 286 3.91 0.16 31.71
N VAL A 287 4.01 -1.04 31.15
CA VAL A 287 5.22 -1.54 30.45
C VAL A 287 5.74 -0.55 29.40
N CYS A 288 4.87 0.05 28.61
CA CYS A 288 5.23 1.03 27.59
C CYS A 288 5.70 2.38 28.17
N ALA A 289 5.43 2.68 29.44
CA ALA A 289 5.94 3.89 30.10
C ALA A 289 7.40 3.76 30.57
N LEU A 290 7.95 2.54 30.63
CA LEU A 290 9.35 2.27 30.98
C LEU A 290 10.33 2.58 29.83
N TYR A 291 9.84 2.65 28.58
CA TYR A 291 10.68 2.70 27.39
C TYR A 291 10.23 3.80 26.41
N PRO A 292 11.13 4.39 25.60
CA PRO A 292 10.73 5.39 24.61
C PRO A 292 9.80 4.80 23.55
N MET A 293 8.50 5.08 23.60
CA MET A 293 7.53 4.49 22.66
C MET A 293 7.81 4.84 21.19
N VAL A 294 7.45 3.95 20.26
CA VAL A 294 7.33 4.22 18.82
C VAL A 294 5.87 4.53 18.49
N GLU A 295 5.55 5.77 18.13
CA GLU A 295 4.24 6.12 17.59
C GLU A 295 4.33 6.54 16.12
N VAL A 296 3.55 5.89 15.26
CA VAL A 296 3.42 6.26 13.85
C VAL A 296 2.30 7.29 13.70
N ILE A 297 2.67 8.58 13.73
CA ILE A 297 1.74 9.71 13.65
C ILE A 297 1.33 9.97 12.20
N TYR A 298 0.08 9.64 11.87
CA TYR A 298 -0.52 9.93 10.56
C TYR A 298 -1.00 11.38 10.48
N THR A 299 -0.17 12.26 9.92
CA THR A 299 -0.51 13.66 9.64
C THR A 299 -1.42 13.78 8.41
N ALA A 300 -2.71 13.53 8.60
CA ALA A 300 -3.72 13.69 7.57
C ALA A 300 -3.97 15.19 7.26
N THR A 301 -3.34 15.72 6.21
CA THR A 301 -3.76 16.99 5.61
C THR A 301 -5.18 16.83 5.04
N PRO A 302 -6.15 17.69 5.40
CA PRO A 302 -7.53 17.51 4.93
C PRO A 302 -7.65 17.60 3.41
N ARG A 303 -8.30 16.60 2.80
CA ARG A 303 -8.84 16.74 1.44
C ARG A 303 -9.92 17.82 1.46
N MET A 304 -9.59 19.03 1.00
CA MET A 304 -10.63 20.01 0.68
C MET A 304 -11.53 19.44 -0.43
N LEU A 305 -12.83 19.34 -0.17
CA LEU A 305 -13.81 19.02 -1.19
C LEU A 305 -13.82 20.15 -2.23
N ALA A 306 -13.64 19.77 -3.50
CA ALA A 306 -13.46 20.73 -4.59
C ALA A 306 -14.78 21.40 -5.00
N ASN A 307 -15.26 22.34 -4.19
CA ASN A 307 -16.28 23.34 -4.56
C ASN A 307 -16.27 24.53 -3.57
N GLY A 308 -15.35 25.47 -3.76
CA GLY A 308 -15.26 26.70 -2.98
C GLY A 308 -13.94 27.42 -3.21
N LYS A 309 -14.00 28.72 -3.55
CA LYS A 309 -12.78 29.53 -3.77
C LYS A 309 -12.11 29.84 -2.43
N SER A 310 -10.86 29.42 -2.23
CA SER A 310 -9.99 29.95 -1.19
C SER A 310 -8.56 30.14 -1.71
N ASN A 311 -8.15 31.40 -1.88
CA ASN A 311 -6.74 31.77 -1.97
C ASN A 311 -6.21 31.89 -0.54
N GLY A 312 -5.65 30.81 -0.02
CA GLY A 312 -5.02 30.80 1.30
C GLY A 312 -4.18 29.54 1.48
N ARG A 313 -2.93 29.71 1.95
CA ARG A 313 -2.17 28.58 2.48
C ARG A 313 -2.88 28.05 3.72
N PHE A 314 -3.00 26.74 3.84
CA PHE A 314 -3.18 26.11 5.15
C PHE A 314 -1.81 26.12 5.83
N GLU A 315 -1.47 27.22 6.48
CA GLU A 315 -0.33 27.26 7.39
C GLU A 315 -0.75 26.53 8.69
N LEU A 316 0.09 25.61 9.16
CA LEU A 316 -0.10 25.03 10.49
C LEU A 316 -0.13 26.18 11.50
N PRO A 317 -1.09 26.21 12.45
CA PRO A 317 -1.07 27.22 13.49
C PRO A 317 0.27 27.12 14.22
N GLN A 318 1.02 28.22 14.30
CA GLN A 318 2.21 28.24 15.13
C GLN A 318 1.79 27.94 16.56
N LEU A 319 2.29 26.83 17.10
CA LEU A 319 2.22 26.54 18.53
C LEU A 319 3.14 27.53 19.26
N THR A 320 2.63 28.76 19.44
CA THR A 320 3.20 29.71 20.38
C THR A 320 3.15 29.06 21.77
N PRO A 321 4.27 28.95 22.50
CA PRO A 321 4.24 28.40 23.85
C PRO A 321 3.34 29.26 24.73
N VAL A 322 2.17 28.72 25.10
CA VAL A 322 1.31 29.36 26.09
C VAL A 322 1.92 29.09 27.45
N ASN A 323 2.80 30.00 27.87
CA ASN A 323 3.29 30.06 29.24
C ASN A 323 2.11 30.45 30.16
N PHE A 324 1.27 29.47 30.50
CA PHE A 324 0.40 29.57 31.66
C PHE A 324 1.30 29.71 32.89
N SER A 325 1.17 30.80 33.63
CA SER A 325 1.71 30.81 34.99
C SER A 325 0.83 29.90 35.84
N LEU A 326 1.42 29.00 36.60
CA LEU A 326 0.71 28.11 37.54
C LEU A 326 0.07 28.87 38.73
N THR A 327 0.13 30.21 38.71
CA THR A 327 -0.41 31.12 39.73
C THR A 327 -1.56 32.00 39.21
N ASP A 328 -1.84 32.02 37.90
CA ASP A 328 -2.85 32.90 37.32
C ASP A 328 -4.26 32.50 37.79
N GLY A 329 -4.88 33.35 38.63
CA GLY A 329 -6.16 33.05 39.29
C GLY A 329 -6.06 32.49 40.71
N THR A 330 -4.88 32.56 41.35
CA THR A 330 -4.70 32.25 42.78
C THR A 330 -4.26 33.49 43.57
N ASP A 331 -4.74 33.63 44.81
CA ASP A 331 -4.29 34.69 45.75
C ASP A 331 -2.89 34.43 46.34
N ILE A 332 -2.03 33.72 45.60
CA ILE A 332 -0.63 33.48 45.97
C ILE A 332 0.19 34.69 45.51
N PRO A 333 0.76 35.50 46.42
CA PRO A 333 1.52 36.68 46.01
C PRO A 333 2.79 36.27 45.26
N PRO A 334 3.22 37.05 44.25
CA PRO A 334 4.50 36.80 43.57
C PRO A 334 5.67 36.94 44.57
N PRO A 335 6.79 36.23 44.36
CA PRO A 335 7.97 36.39 45.18
C PRO A 335 8.46 37.84 45.12
N LEU A 336 8.87 38.38 46.28
CA LEU A 336 9.33 39.75 46.39
C LEU A 336 10.55 40.01 45.49
N PRO A 337 10.60 41.14 44.76
CA PRO A 337 11.87 41.62 44.24
C PRO A 337 12.82 41.91 45.41
N ASP A 338 14.12 41.72 45.17
CA ASP A 338 15.20 41.90 46.14
C ASP A 338 15.14 40.97 47.38
N SER A 339 15.18 39.66 47.13
CA SER A 339 15.84 38.72 48.05
C SER A 339 17.24 38.39 47.52
N PRO A 340 18.32 38.54 48.31
CA PRO A 340 19.67 38.23 47.85
C PRO A 340 19.84 36.73 47.58
N ILE A 341 20.57 36.39 46.52
CA ILE A 341 20.94 35.00 46.21
C ILE A 341 22.05 34.59 47.19
N GLU A 342 21.66 33.97 48.31
CA GLU A 342 22.60 33.25 49.16
C GLU A 342 23.02 31.96 48.46
N GLU A 343 24.23 31.96 47.87
CA GLU A 343 24.82 30.75 47.28
C GLU A 343 25.07 29.72 48.39
N LYS A 344 24.15 28.75 48.52
CA LYS A 344 24.43 27.55 49.32
C LYS A 344 25.62 26.81 48.71
N PRO A 345 26.74 26.65 49.44
CA PRO A 345 27.85 25.86 48.94
C PRO A 345 27.42 24.41 48.72
N PRO A 346 28.06 23.68 47.78
CA PRO A 346 27.73 22.29 47.52
C PRO A 346 27.89 21.45 48.80
N PRO A 347 27.05 20.41 49.01
CA PRO A 347 27.16 19.56 50.19
C PRO A 347 28.55 18.93 50.25
N PRO A 348 29.22 18.94 51.41
CA PRO A 348 30.58 18.42 51.53
C PRO A 348 30.61 16.93 51.18
N ALA A 349 31.64 16.52 50.43
CA ALA A 349 31.82 15.12 50.06
C ALA A 349 31.85 14.22 51.29
N LEU A 350 31.12 13.10 51.23
CA LEU A 350 31.04 12.09 52.29
C LEU A 350 32.43 11.53 52.59
N LYS A 351 33.07 12.05 53.64
CA LYS A 351 34.32 11.51 54.19
C LYS A 351 33.99 10.24 54.94
N THR A 352 34.33 9.09 54.36
CA THR A 352 34.40 7.82 55.07
C THR A 352 35.47 7.91 56.15
N GLN A 353 35.07 8.07 57.42
CA GLN A 353 35.96 7.92 58.57
C GLN A 353 35.45 6.83 59.49
N THR A 354 36.29 5.81 59.63
CA THR A 354 36.08 4.62 60.45
C THR A 354 36.48 4.91 61.90
N GLN A 355 35.65 4.57 62.90
CA GLN A 355 35.99 3.60 63.98
C GLN A 355 34.98 3.57 65.15
N SER A 356 35.09 2.46 65.91
CA SER A 356 34.63 2.23 67.31
C SER A 356 33.15 2.40 67.69
N GLN A 357 32.40 1.28 67.68
CA GLN A 357 32.06 0.42 68.86
C GLN A 357 31.72 1.15 70.20
N PRO A 358 30.79 0.64 71.06
CA PRO A 358 30.78 -0.79 71.45
C PRO A 358 29.44 -1.48 71.87
N VAL A 359 29.52 -2.82 72.07
CA VAL A 359 28.59 -3.76 72.79
C VAL A 359 27.13 -3.90 72.30
N THR A 360 26.37 -5.01 72.45
CA THR A 360 26.60 -6.32 73.12
C THR A 360 26.02 -7.51 72.31
N THR A 361 26.64 -8.68 72.45
CA THR A 361 26.25 -10.01 71.93
C THR A 361 24.95 -10.60 72.53
N THR A 362 24.29 -11.54 71.84
CA THR A 362 23.94 -12.88 72.38
C THR A 362 23.64 -13.86 71.24
N THR A 363 24.06 -15.11 71.40
CA THR A 363 23.91 -16.21 70.41
C THR A 363 22.84 -17.20 70.86
N ILE A 364 22.06 -17.76 69.93
CA ILE A 364 21.41 -19.07 70.11
C ILE A 364 21.81 -19.96 68.93
N THR A 365 22.38 -21.13 69.23
CA THR A 365 22.78 -22.15 68.24
C THR A 365 21.81 -23.33 68.24
N ALA A 366 21.54 -23.91 67.08
CA ALA A 366 20.97 -25.24 66.95
C ALA A 366 21.90 -26.16 66.14
N ASN A 367 22.68 -26.98 66.86
CA ASN A 367 23.31 -28.26 66.46
C ASN A 367 23.98 -28.42 65.07
N GLY A 368 25.31 -28.66 65.01
CA GLY A 368 25.95 -29.13 63.75
C GLY A 368 27.48 -29.18 63.67
N ARG A 369 28.15 -29.96 64.56
CA ARG A 369 29.59 -30.35 64.55
C ARG A 369 30.53 -29.83 63.42
N ALA A 370 31.52 -29.01 63.84
CA ALA A 370 32.98 -29.04 63.54
C ALA A 370 33.52 -29.64 62.22
N VAL A 371 34.52 -29.04 61.55
CA VAL A 371 35.97 -29.21 61.85
C VAL A 371 36.84 -28.18 61.08
N THR A 372 38.02 -27.82 61.64
CA THR A 372 39.11 -27.04 60.98
C THR A 372 40.36 -27.94 60.86
N PRO A 373 41.24 -27.80 59.84
CA PRO A 373 42.38 -26.85 59.92
C PRO A 373 42.65 -26.06 58.61
N THR A 374 43.47 -25.01 58.45
CA THR A 374 44.68 -24.39 59.09
C THR A 374 46.06 -24.79 58.49
N ILE A 375 46.95 -23.79 58.29
CA ILE A 375 48.43 -23.84 58.03
C ILE A 375 48.89 -24.19 56.57
N ALA A 376 50.03 -23.74 56.00
CA ALA A 376 50.77 -22.45 55.92
C ALA A 376 52.08 -22.60 55.05
N ASN A 377 52.73 -21.47 54.68
CA ASN A 377 54.16 -21.32 54.24
C ASN A 377 54.60 -21.94 52.88
N GLY A 378 55.66 -21.47 52.20
CA GLY A 378 56.51 -20.27 52.36
C GLY A 378 57.88 -20.31 51.62
N ASN A 379 58.48 -19.14 51.31
CA ASN A 379 59.85 -18.88 50.75
C ASN A 379 60.10 -19.38 49.30
N GLY A 380 61.02 -18.86 48.45
CA GLY A 380 62.04 -17.77 48.44
C GLY A 380 62.67 -17.68 47.00
N ILE A 381 63.85 -17.10 46.65
CA ILE A 381 64.83 -16.21 47.33
C ILE A 381 65.91 -15.71 46.31
N HIS A 382 66.26 -14.40 46.24
CA HIS A 382 67.43 -13.76 45.51
C HIS A 382 67.57 -14.03 43.97
N ASP A 383 68.54 -13.58 43.13
CA ASP A 383 69.32 -12.32 42.85
C ASP A 383 69.99 -12.47 41.43
N GLU A 384 70.72 -11.56 40.73
CA GLU A 384 71.21 -10.15 40.88
C GLU A 384 71.51 -9.52 39.46
N ARG A 385 71.79 -8.19 39.38
CA ARG A 385 72.52 -7.46 38.28
C ARG A 385 71.88 -7.33 36.88
N SER A 386 72.17 -6.34 36.02
CA SER A 386 72.76 -4.97 36.05
C SER A 386 72.69 -4.41 34.59
N ARG A 387 73.12 -3.23 34.09
CA ARG A 387 73.71 -1.89 34.46
C ARG A 387 73.71 -1.08 33.13
N THR A 388 73.79 0.24 32.93
CA THR A 388 73.82 1.56 33.63
C THR A 388 73.30 2.57 32.54
N SER A 389 73.20 3.91 32.56
CA SER A 389 73.39 5.12 33.42
C SER A 389 72.71 6.28 32.63
N GLY A 390 72.39 7.49 33.12
CA GLY A 390 72.56 8.16 34.41
C GLY A 390 72.39 9.70 34.23
N THR A 391 72.34 10.48 35.32
CA THR A 391 72.26 11.98 35.40
C THR A 391 71.02 12.66 34.76
N ASP A 392 70.28 13.56 35.43
CA ASP A 392 70.42 14.03 36.82
C ASP A 392 69.16 14.69 37.44
N ILE A 393 69.18 14.84 38.77
CA ILE A 393 68.28 15.63 39.66
C ILE A 393 66.82 15.12 39.92
N PRO A 394 66.43 14.88 41.20
CA PRO A 394 65.07 14.48 41.64
C PRO A 394 64.45 15.50 42.65
N PRO A 395 63.40 15.18 43.46
CA PRO A 395 62.27 14.24 43.31
C PRO A 395 60.87 14.91 43.44
N LEU A 396 59.80 14.20 43.04
CA LEU A 396 58.52 14.13 43.79
C LEU A 396 57.60 13.05 43.14
N SER A 397 56.98 12.22 43.98
CA SER A 397 56.18 11.03 43.60
C SER A 397 54.89 10.99 44.45
N PRO A 398 53.81 10.24 44.07
CA PRO A 398 53.77 9.12 43.13
C PRO A 398 52.70 9.22 42.01
N ALA A 399 52.44 8.09 41.35
CA ALA A 399 51.52 7.85 40.22
C ALA A 399 50.01 7.94 40.63
N SER A 400 48.99 7.81 39.74
CA SER A 400 48.97 7.08 38.46
C SER A 400 47.84 7.44 37.46
N THR A 401 47.99 6.90 36.24
CA THR A 401 46.93 6.42 35.29
C THR A 401 45.89 7.37 34.65
N THR A 402 45.98 7.48 33.32
CA THR A 402 44.89 7.44 32.31
C THR A 402 43.72 8.46 32.33
N ARG A 403 43.91 9.57 31.61
CA ARG A 403 43.23 9.98 30.34
C ARG A 403 41.83 9.37 30.01
N PRO A 404 40.96 10.09 29.25
CA PRO A 404 40.17 11.27 29.67
C PRO A 404 38.67 11.18 29.23
N SER A 405 37.84 12.17 29.57
CA SER A 405 36.62 12.46 28.77
C SER A 405 36.23 13.95 28.79
N SER A 406 35.75 14.46 27.65
CA SER A 406 35.34 15.87 27.47
C SER A 406 34.01 15.98 26.70
N ILE A 407 32.91 15.73 27.39
CA ILE A 407 31.57 15.74 26.79
C ILE A 407 31.04 17.17 26.67
N ARG A 408 31.37 17.87 25.56
CA ARG A 408 30.52 18.90 24.91
C ARG A 408 31.13 19.49 23.61
N ARG A 409 31.10 18.73 22.51
CA ARG A 409 30.87 19.15 21.10
C ARG A 409 31.39 18.09 20.13
N PHE A 410 30.53 17.16 19.68
CA PHE A 410 30.66 16.57 18.33
C PHE A 410 29.35 15.96 17.81
N LEU A 411 28.33 16.81 17.60
CA LEU A 411 27.16 16.46 16.79
C LEU A 411 27.09 17.38 15.57
N SER A 412 27.82 17.02 14.52
CA SER A 412 27.56 17.53 13.17
C SER A 412 27.65 16.37 12.18
N ARG A 413 26.61 16.20 11.34
CA ARG A 413 26.45 15.04 10.46
C ARG A 413 27.29 15.21 9.18
N LYS A 414 28.52 14.67 9.11
CA LYS A 414 29.26 14.56 7.83
C LYS A 414 30.47 13.59 7.78
N SER A 415 30.38 12.37 8.32
CA SER A 415 31.48 11.38 8.21
C SER A 415 31.09 9.89 8.30
N LEU A 416 29.84 9.51 8.00
CA LEU A 416 29.36 8.12 8.05
C LEU A 416 28.52 7.77 6.81
N ASN A 417 29.20 7.41 5.72
CA ASN A 417 28.84 6.34 4.78
C ASN A 417 29.78 6.35 3.57
N GLN A 418 30.97 5.80 3.73
CA GLN A 418 31.78 5.23 2.66
C GLN A 418 32.55 4.05 3.25
N ASN A 419 32.81 3.02 2.44
CA ASN A 419 33.64 1.84 2.76
C ASN A 419 33.07 0.88 3.82
N PHE A 420 32.00 0.16 3.45
CA PHE A 420 32.00 -1.29 3.64
C PHE A 420 31.56 -2.03 2.35
N ILE A 421 32.57 -2.23 1.49
CA ILE A 421 32.77 -3.38 0.60
C ILE A 421 31.66 -3.70 -0.43
N ASP A 422 31.88 -3.23 -1.66
CA ASP A 422 31.72 -4.09 -2.84
C ASP A 422 32.84 -5.14 -2.85
N GLY A 423 32.52 -6.39 -3.22
CA GLY A 423 33.51 -7.49 -3.31
C GLY A 423 33.96 -7.74 -4.75
N SER A 424 35.12 -7.20 -5.15
CA SER A 424 35.81 -7.56 -6.40
C SER A 424 37.33 -7.46 -6.28
N HIS A 425 38.06 -8.29 -7.03
CA HIS A 425 39.49 -8.58 -6.81
C HIS A 425 40.47 -7.41 -7.07
N HIS A 426 41.66 -7.50 -6.46
CA HIS A 426 42.79 -6.59 -6.63
C HIS A 426 43.37 -6.57 -8.06
N ASN A 427 43.81 -5.39 -8.53
CA ASN A 427 45.26 -5.09 -8.62
C ASN A 427 45.56 -3.62 -9.00
N GLY A 428 46.76 -3.13 -8.65
CA GLY A 428 47.48 -2.13 -9.47
C GLY A 428 47.47 -0.63 -9.09
N GLN A 429 48.27 -0.26 -8.08
CA GLN A 429 49.19 0.90 -8.04
C GLN A 429 48.72 2.38 -8.28
N SER A 430 49.21 3.27 -7.38
CA SER A 430 49.71 4.65 -7.61
C SER A 430 48.80 5.80 -8.10
N GLN A 431 49.01 7.09 -7.77
CA GLN A 431 49.66 7.77 -6.61
C GLN A 431 49.29 9.30 -6.66
N GLU A 432 49.40 10.00 -5.52
CA GLU A 432 49.64 11.45 -5.34
C GLU A 432 48.64 12.58 -5.78
N ASP A 433 48.40 13.45 -4.78
CA ASP A 433 48.54 14.93 -4.78
C ASP A 433 47.41 15.97 -5.04
N LEU A 434 46.99 16.56 -3.90
CA LEU A 434 47.11 17.97 -3.48
C LEU A 434 46.27 19.11 -4.14
N ALA A 435 45.23 19.47 -3.38
CA ALA A 435 45.10 20.75 -2.64
C ALA A 435 44.68 22.08 -3.32
N GLY A 436 43.78 22.78 -2.62
CA GLY A 436 43.61 24.24 -2.67
C GLY A 436 42.48 24.80 -3.57
N ILE A 437 41.95 26.01 -3.34
CA ILE A 437 41.88 26.80 -2.08
C ILE A 437 40.79 27.91 -2.21
N LEU A 438 40.24 28.39 -1.08
CA LEU A 438 39.41 29.60 -0.89
C LEU A 438 37.99 29.75 -1.52
N ARG A 439 37.12 30.42 -0.74
CA ARG A 439 35.99 31.29 -1.15
C ARG A 439 36.37 32.75 -0.87
N PRO A 440 35.76 33.75 -1.53
CA PRO A 440 34.60 34.50 -0.96
C PRO A 440 33.61 34.97 -2.07
N ASP A 441 32.60 35.84 -1.90
CA ASP A 441 31.55 36.00 -0.87
C ASP A 441 30.31 36.67 -1.54
N SER A 442 29.20 36.86 -0.81
CA SER A 442 27.99 37.61 -1.28
C SER A 442 27.96 39.04 -0.72
N PRO A 443 27.20 40.00 -1.32
CA PRO A 443 25.92 40.36 -0.66
C PRO A 443 24.77 40.97 -1.53
N SER A 444 23.57 40.92 -0.93
CA SER A 444 22.50 41.97 -0.86
C SER A 444 21.71 42.49 -2.09
N SER A 445 20.42 42.15 -2.09
CA SER A 445 19.22 43.03 -2.14
C SER A 445 18.86 43.93 -3.34
N PHE A 446 17.55 43.96 -3.68
CA PHE A 446 16.75 45.21 -3.71
C PHE A 446 15.24 44.93 -3.49
N SER A 447 14.40 45.98 -3.40
CA SER A 447 12.97 45.93 -3.04
C SER A 447 12.13 46.96 -3.82
N THR A 448 10.83 46.68 -4.04
CA THR A 448 9.81 47.71 -4.40
C THR A 448 8.39 47.30 -3.97
N LYS A 449 7.48 48.28 -3.89
CA LYS A 449 6.06 48.15 -3.45
C LYS A 449 5.09 48.66 -4.54
N SER A 450 3.82 48.27 -4.47
CA SER A 450 2.69 49.10 -4.94
C SER A 450 1.44 48.90 -4.05
N LYS A 451 0.38 49.72 -4.22
CA LYS A 451 -0.83 49.76 -3.39
C LYS A 451 -2.11 50.04 -4.20
N SER A 452 -3.19 49.32 -3.88
CA SER A 452 -4.62 49.74 -3.79
C SER A 452 -5.45 48.44 -3.60
N GLY A 453 -6.55 48.35 -2.84
CA GLY A 453 -7.62 49.31 -2.54
C GLY A 453 -8.85 48.91 -3.38
N GLY A 454 -10.04 48.60 -2.86
CA GLY A 454 -10.49 48.42 -1.47
C GLY A 454 -11.97 48.84 -1.31
N ARG A 455 -12.91 47.91 -1.08
CA ARG A 455 -14.32 48.27 -0.81
C ARG A 455 -15.10 47.20 -0.02
N LYS A 456 -16.03 47.69 0.81
CA LYS A 456 -17.04 47.02 1.66
C LYS A 456 -18.29 46.64 0.81
N SER A 457 -19.30 45.86 1.21
CA SER A 457 -19.63 44.98 2.36
C SER A 457 -21.00 44.31 2.07
N GLY A 458 -21.38 43.23 2.78
CA GLY A 458 -22.79 42.81 2.86
C GLY A 458 -22.99 41.36 3.30
N SER A 459 -23.78 41.14 4.36
CA SER A 459 -24.18 39.82 4.83
C SER A 459 -25.65 39.86 5.26
N TRP A 460 -26.42 38.82 4.92
CA TRP A 460 -27.62 38.46 5.68
C TRP A 460 -27.99 36.99 5.51
N PHE A 461 -28.84 36.48 6.41
CA PHE A 461 -29.00 35.06 6.70
C PHE A 461 -30.46 34.58 6.55
N ARG A 462 -30.61 33.27 6.26
CA ARG A 462 -31.75 32.34 6.49
C ARG A 462 -33.09 32.90 7.04
N ARG A 463 -34.22 32.27 6.65
CA ARG A 463 -34.96 31.28 7.49
C ARG A 463 -36.30 30.73 6.92
N PHE A 464 -36.50 29.40 7.03
CA PHE A 464 -37.76 28.63 7.26
C PHE A 464 -38.96 28.79 6.27
N SER A 465 -40.03 27.96 6.25
CA SER A 465 -40.42 26.79 7.08
C SER A 465 -41.09 25.64 6.28
N SER A 466 -41.46 24.56 6.99
CA SER A 466 -42.38 23.46 6.62
C SER A 466 -43.87 23.93 6.57
N SER A 467 -44.95 23.13 6.41
CA SER A 467 -45.20 21.65 6.52
C SER A 467 -46.57 21.26 5.90
N SER A 468 -46.80 19.97 5.58
CA SER A 468 -48.14 19.32 5.62
C SER A 468 -48.03 17.79 5.54
N ALA A 469 -48.95 17.04 6.17
CA ALA A 469 -49.00 15.56 6.15
C ALA A 469 -50.44 15.02 6.05
N VAL A 470 -50.60 13.80 5.52
CA VAL A 470 -51.87 13.04 5.42
C VAL A 470 -51.57 11.56 5.73
N SER A 471 -52.56 10.78 6.20
CA SER A 471 -52.39 9.40 6.67
C SER A 471 -53.51 8.44 6.24
N ARG A 472 -53.39 7.14 6.61
CA ARG A 472 -54.28 5.98 6.33
C ARG A 472 -54.09 5.36 4.92
N SER A 473 -54.26 4.05 4.72
CA SER A 473 -54.48 2.92 5.67
C SER A 473 -54.05 1.58 5.05
N SER A 474 -53.81 0.58 5.90
CA SER A 474 -53.44 -0.80 5.52
C SER A 474 -54.63 -1.63 5.00
N ALA A 475 -54.36 -2.55 4.08
CA ALA A 475 -55.20 -3.70 3.78
C ALA A 475 -54.33 -4.97 3.79
N MET A 476 -54.85 -6.07 4.34
CA MET A 476 -54.18 -7.38 4.33
C MET A 476 -54.57 -8.17 3.07
N TYR A 477 -53.69 -9.05 2.62
CA TYR A 477 -54.04 -10.15 1.73
C TYR A 477 -53.35 -11.42 2.21
N GLU A 478 -54.08 -12.53 2.28
CA GLU A 478 -53.59 -13.80 2.82
C GLU A 478 -53.27 -14.82 1.71
N GLN A 479 -52.51 -15.84 2.11
CA GLN A 479 -51.75 -16.78 1.29
C GLN A 479 -52.46 -17.38 0.05
N GLN A 480 -51.68 -17.58 -1.01
CA GLN A 480 -51.73 -18.83 -1.76
C GLN A 480 -50.34 -19.49 -1.79
N LYS A 481 -50.25 -20.73 -1.30
CA LYS A 481 -49.09 -21.60 -1.51
C LYS A 481 -49.23 -22.29 -2.87
N THR A 482 -48.46 -21.86 -3.87
CA THR A 482 -48.25 -22.64 -5.10
C THR A 482 -47.01 -23.50 -4.96
N GLU A 483 -47.16 -24.80 -4.77
CA GLU A 483 -46.04 -25.74 -4.90
C GLU A 483 -45.61 -25.82 -6.36
N HIS A 484 -44.46 -25.21 -6.68
CA HIS A 484 -43.77 -25.49 -7.94
C HIS A 484 -42.76 -26.62 -7.71
N ARG A 485 -43.06 -27.79 -8.29
CA ARG A 485 -42.10 -28.87 -8.48
C ARG A 485 -40.89 -28.28 -9.20
N ARG A 486 -39.71 -28.33 -8.57
CA ARG A 486 -38.46 -28.00 -9.26
C ARG A 486 -38.28 -28.96 -10.43
N GLY A 487 -38.06 -28.42 -11.62
CA GLY A 487 -37.41 -29.20 -12.68
C GLY A 487 -36.00 -29.62 -12.26
N PRO A 488 -35.32 -30.50 -13.02
CA PRO A 488 -33.91 -30.76 -12.79
C PRO A 488 -33.14 -29.42 -12.80
N PRO A 489 -32.12 -29.25 -11.93
CA PRO A 489 -31.36 -28.01 -11.91
C PRO A 489 -30.70 -27.76 -13.27
N PRO A 490 -30.51 -26.50 -13.69
CA PRO A 490 -29.67 -26.22 -14.84
C PRO A 490 -28.28 -26.85 -14.61
N PRO A 491 -27.62 -27.37 -15.65
CA PRO A 491 -26.32 -28.00 -15.51
C PRO A 491 -25.33 -27.03 -14.84
N LYS A 492 -24.61 -27.50 -13.81
CA LYS A 492 -23.59 -26.71 -13.13
C LYS A 492 -22.60 -26.16 -14.16
N LEU A 493 -22.34 -24.86 -14.12
CA LEU A 493 -21.06 -24.33 -14.58
C LEU A 493 -19.95 -25.00 -13.74
N PRO A 494 -18.80 -25.38 -14.32
CA PRO A 494 -17.70 -25.97 -13.56
C PRO A 494 -17.24 -25.02 -12.43
N GLU A 495 -16.97 -25.60 -11.26
CA GLU A 495 -16.38 -24.85 -10.16
C GLU A 495 -14.91 -24.51 -10.49
N LEU A 496 -14.43 -23.33 -10.08
CA LEU A 496 -13.09 -22.80 -10.44
C LEU A 496 -11.95 -23.79 -10.17
N ASN A 497 -12.16 -24.68 -9.21
CA ASN A 497 -11.29 -25.74 -8.73
C ASN A 497 -10.90 -26.76 -9.84
N GLN A 498 -11.55 -26.73 -11.01
CA GLN A 498 -11.26 -27.62 -12.14
C GLN A 498 -10.35 -27.00 -13.22
N LEU A 499 -9.78 -25.82 -12.97
CA LEU A 499 -8.82 -25.14 -13.85
C LEU A 499 -7.48 -24.90 -13.13
N GLU A 500 -6.68 -25.95 -12.98
CA GLU A 500 -5.29 -25.84 -12.52
C GLU A 500 -4.36 -25.36 -13.66
N ALA A 501 -3.71 -24.22 -13.47
CA ALA A 501 -2.53 -23.86 -14.26
C ALA A 501 -1.29 -24.53 -13.65
N LYS A 502 -0.91 -25.70 -14.17
CA LYS A 502 0.33 -26.39 -13.77
C LYS A 502 1.54 -25.76 -14.45
N ILE A 503 2.50 -25.32 -13.66
CA ILE A 503 3.83 -24.90 -14.10
C ILE A 503 4.83 -25.85 -13.44
N PRO A 504 5.57 -26.69 -14.20
CA PRO A 504 6.61 -27.57 -13.66
C PRO A 504 7.84 -26.81 -13.17
N GLU A 505 8.65 -27.43 -12.31
CA GLU A 505 9.84 -26.79 -11.70
C GLU A 505 11.06 -26.70 -12.66
N ASP A 506 10.97 -27.25 -13.87
CA ASP A 506 12.01 -27.21 -14.91
C ASP A 506 11.84 -26.05 -15.94
N ASP A 507 10.88 -25.14 -15.74
CA ASP A 507 10.56 -24.05 -16.71
C ASP A 507 11.53 -22.85 -16.59
N GLU A 508 12.51 -22.75 -17.49
CA GLU A 508 13.40 -21.58 -17.65
C GLU A 508 12.66 -20.33 -18.18
N GLY A 509 11.77 -19.77 -17.36
CA GLY A 509 11.21 -18.43 -17.53
C GLY A 509 10.38 -18.23 -18.80
N SER A 510 9.90 -19.31 -19.42
CA SER A 510 9.27 -19.30 -20.74
C SER A 510 7.85 -19.87 -20.66
N LEU A 511 6.93 -19.03 -20.17
CA LEU A 511 5.50 -19.17 -20.50
C LEU A 511 5.34 -19.12 -22.02
N GLY A 512 5.32 -20.31 -22.64
CA GLY A 512 5.33 -20.48 -24.08
C GLY A 512 4.21 -19.70 -24.73
N ALA A 513 4.55 -18.89 -25.75
CA ALA A 513 3.57 -18.07 -26.45
C ALA A 513 2.40 -18.90 -27.02
N GLU A 514 2.65 -20.17 -27.33
CA GLU A 514 1.69 -21.14 -27.89
C GLU A 514 0.56 -21.57 -26.93
N ASP A 515 0.69 -21.37 -25.60
CA ASP A 515 -0.33 -21.85 -24.65
C ASP A 515 -1.38 -20.78 -24.30
N MET A 516 -0.97 -19.53 -24.11
CA MET A 516 -1.84 -18.46 -23.59
C MET A 516 -3.03 -18.10 -24.52
N PHE A 517 -2.95 -18.41 -25.81
CA PHE A 517 -3.94 -17.97 -26.81
C PHE A 517 -4.93 -19.07 -27.24
N LYS A 518 -4.77 -20.31 -26.73
CA LYS A 518 -5.70 -21.44 -26.98
C LYS A 518 -7.17 -21.14 -26.62
N ASN A 519 -7.40 -20.18 -25.71
CA ASN A 519 -8.73 -19.77 -25.25
C ASN A 519 -9.39 -18.66 -26.08
N ILE A 520 -8.66 -18.01 -27.00
CA ILE A 520 -9.30 -17.25 -28.09
C ILE A 520 -9.91 -18.27 -29.06
N ASN A 521 -11.08 -17.99 -29.65
CA ASN A 521 -11.61 -18.80 -30.74
C ASN A 521 -12.34 -17.92 -31.77
N LEU A 522 -12.34 -18.33 -33.04
CA LEU A 522 -13.19 -17.72 -34.06
C LEU A 522 -14.62 -18.28 -33.92
N HIS A 523 -15.63 -17.41 -33.88
CA HIS A 523 -17.02 -17.83 -33.66
C HIS A 523 -18.00 -17.07 -34.53
N THR A 524 -18.78 -17.81 -35.32
CA THR A 524 -19.83 -17.27 -36.18
C THR A 524 -21.14 -17.17 -35.41
N HIS A 525 -21.69 -15.95 -35.31
CA HIS A 525 -22.99 -15.69 -34.71
C HIS A 525 -23.92 -15.00 -35.72
N SER A 526 -25.22 -15.30 -35.68
CA SER A 526 -26.20 -14.68 -36.57
C SER A 526 -26.82 -13.43 -35.95
N ILE A 527 -26.86 -12.34 -36.71
CA ILE A 527 -27.59 -11.12 -36.34
C ILE A 527 -28.94 -11.12 -37.09
N SER A 528 -30.01 -10.71 -36.43
CA SER A 528 -31.35 -10.63 -37.04
C SER A 528 -31.37 -9.66 -38.23
N PRO A 529 -31.96 -10.03 -39.39
CA PRO A 529 -32.16 -9.10 -40.50
C PRO A 529 -33.21 -8.01 -40.17
N SER A 530 -34.02 -8.21 -39.13
CA SER A 530 -34.90 -7.17 -38.57
C SER A 530 -34.25 -6.52 -37.37
N LEU A 531 -33.99 -5.22 -37.46
CA LEU A 531 -33.36 -4.44 -36.40
C LEU A 531 -34.37 -3.94 -35.36
N PRO A 532 -34.04 -4.01 -34.05
CA PRO A 532 -34.68 -3.20 -33.03
C PRO A 532 -34.73 -1.71 -33.39
N SER A 533 -35.80 -1.02 -33.02
CA SER A 533 -36.08 0.33 -33.50
C SER A 533 -35.05 1.40 -33.08
N GLN A 534 -34.25 1.16 -32.03
CA GLN A 534 -33.19 2.05 -31.55
C GLN A 534 -31.76 1.55 -31.82
N SER A 535 -31.58 0.40 -32.49
CA SER A 535 -30.26 -0.17 -32.75
C SER A 535 -29.62 0.29 -34.05
N LEU A 536 -28.30 0.25 -34.10
CA LEU A 536 -27.45 0.33 -35.29
C LEU A 536 -26.95 -1.08 -35.62
N LEU A 537 -26.86 -1.41 -36.91
CA LEU A 537 -25.98 -2.49 -37.37
C LEU A 537 -24.63 -1.86 -37.76
N LEU A 538 -23.56 -2.28 -37.09
CA LEU A 538 -22.20 -1.86 -37.39
C LEU A 538 -21.48 -2.98 -38.16
N ARG A 539 -20.72 -2.58 -39.19
CA ARG A 539 -19.73 -3.41 -39.89
C ARG A 539 -18.34 -2.88 -39.55
N ALA A 540 -17.42 -3.74 -39.13
CA ALA A 540 -16.04 -3.35 -38.89
C ALA A 540 -15.35 -2.98 -40.21
N LEU A 541 -14.41 -2.04 -40.14
CA LEU A 541 -13.56 -1.67 -41.28
C LEU A 541 -12.08 -1.92 -40.95
N ALA A 542 -11.63 -1.44 -39.80
CA ALA A 542 -10.29 -1.69 -39.29
C ALA A 542 -10.27 -1.70 -37.76
N THR A 543 -9.66 -2.71 -37.14
CA THR A 543 -9.53 -2.81 -35.68
C THR A 543 -8.10 -3.21 -35.29
N PRO A 544 -7.37 -2.38 -34.54
CA PRO A 544 -6.02 -2.71 -34.10
C PRO A 544 -5.96 -3.78 -33.02
N ILE A 545 -4.78 -4.36 -32.90
CA ILE A 545 -4.34 -5.17 -31.76
C ILE A 545 -3.42 -4.28 -30.91
N ASN A 546 -3.84 -3.87 -29.71
CA ASN A 546 -3.04 -3.12 -28.75
C ASN A 546 -2.56 -4.02 -27.59
N PRO A 547 -1.43 -3.71 -26.93
CA PRO A 547 -0.98 -4.46 -25.74
C PRO A 547 -2.01 -4.50 -24.59
N ALA A 548 -2.90 -3.51 -24.49
CA ALA A 548 -3.99 -3.52 -23.52
C ALA A 548 -5.02 -4.62 -23.79
N ASP A 549 -5.29 -4.94 -25.07
CA ASP A 549 -6.21 -6.02 -25.45
C ASP A 549 -5.62 -7.39 -25.07
N ILE A 550 -4.31 -7.59 -25.31
CA ILE A 550 -3.58 -8.79 -24.89
C ILE A 550 -3.60 -8.95 -23.35
N ASN A 551 -3.31 -7.87 -22.62
CA ASN A 551 -3.34 -7.87 -21.15
C ASN A 551 -4.75 -8.17 -20.59
N GLN A 552 -5.83 -7.83 -21.31
CA GLN A 552 -7.20 -8.19 -20.95
C GLN A 552 -7.45 -9.69 -21.13
N ILE A 553 -7.00 -10.27 -22.24
CA ILE A 553 -7.11 -11.71 -22.53
C ILE A 553 -6.31 -12.53 -21.52
N GLN A 554 -5.12 -12.06 -21.13
CA GLN A 554 -4.30 -12.62 -20.05
C GLN A 554 -4.89 -12.40 -18.65
N GLY A 555 -6.01 -11.68 -18.50
CA GLY A 555 -6.67 -11.42 -17.22
C GLY A 555 -5.94 -10.47 -16.24
N VAL A 556 -4.77 -9.96 -16.63
CA VAL A 556 -3.88 -9.07 -15.84
C VAL A 556 -4.21 -7.58 -15.97
N TYR A 557 -5.09 -7.19 -16.89
CA TYR A 557 -5.57 -5.82 -17.02
C TYR A 557 -6.72 -5.52 -16.01
N PRO A 558 -6.75 -4.35 -15.36
CA PRO A 558 -7.71 -4.04 -14.29
C PRO A 558 -9.15 -3.77 -14.77
N SER A 559 -9.40 -3.76 -16.07
CA SER A 559 -10.74 -3.69 -16.68
C SER A 559 -10.95 -4.94 -17.53
N ARG A 560 -12.01 -5.69 -17.27
CA ARG A 560 -12.36 -6.91 -18.01
C ARG A 560 -13.57 -6.64 -18.91
N PRO A 561 -13.60 -7.12 -20.17
CA PRO A 561 -14.78 -7.03 -21.01
C PRO A 561 -15.93 -7.88 -20.42
N PRO A 562 -17.20 -7.51 -20.66
CA PRO A 562 -18.34 -8.25 -20.15
C PRO A 562 -18.49 -9.59 -20.88
N PHE A 563 -18.50 -10.68 -20.12
CA PHE A 563 -18.80 -12.02 -20.63
C PHE A 563 -20.32 -12.16 -20.84
N THR A 564 -20.72 -12.73 -21.96
CA THR A 564 -22.13 -12.82 -22.38
C THR A 564 -22.44 -14.13 -23.09
N SER A 565 -23.67 -14.63 -22.93
CA SER A 565 -24.22 -15.75 -23.69
C SER A 565 -24.88 -15.33 -25.01
N LEU A 566 -25.07 -14.03 -25.24
CA LEU A 566 -25.75 -13.49 -26.43
C LEU A 566 -25.03 -13.75 -27.76
N LEU A 567 -23.77 -14.21 -27.71
CA LEU A 567 -22.98 -14.61 -28.87
C LEU A 567 -23.33 -16.03 -29.38
N GLY A 568 -24.09 -16.83 -28.62
CA GLY A 568 -24.42 -18.21 -28.99
C GLY A 568 -23.27 -19.20 -28.81
N THR A 569 -22.22 -18.81 -28.08
CA THR A 569 -21.11 -19.69 -27.67
C THR A 569 -21.57 -20.71 -26.61
N SER A 570 -20.91 -21.87 -26.54
CA SER A 570 -21.24 -22.95 -25.59
C SER A 570 -21.02 -22.60 -24.12
N GLN A 571 -20.23 -21.57 -23.85
CA GLN A 571 -20.05 -20.92 -22.55
C GLN A 571 -20.19 -19.41 -22.72
N PRO A 572 -20.48 -18.64 -21.65
CA PRO A 572 -20.40 -17.19 -21.69
C PRO A 572 -19.01 -16.74 -22.16
N SER A 573 -18.97 -15.81 -23.13
CA SER A 573 -17.73 -15.39 -23.79
C SER A 573 -17.68 -13.87 -23.95
N ALA A 574 -16.48 -13.31 -24.13
CA ALA A 574 -16.26 -11.90 -24.40
C ALA A 574 -15.54 -11.71 -25.75
N VAL A 575 -15.84 -10.61 -26.44
CA VAL A 575 -15.15 -10.24 -27.70
C VAL A 575 -13.91 -9.40 -27.38
N GLY A 576 -12.77 -9.73 -28.00
CA GLY A 576 -11.52 -8.99 -27.84
C GLY A 576 -11.52 -7.61 -28.50
N GLY A 577 -10.54 -6.77 -28.16
CA GLY A 577 -10.34 -5.44 -28.76
C GLY A 577 -11.17 -4.32 -28.14
N ASN A 578 -10.53 -3.17 -27.85
CA ASN A 578 -11.18 -1.98 -27.28
C ASN A 578 -11.28 -0.80 -28.27
N GLU A 579 -10.68 -0.92 -29.45
CA GLU A 579 -10.47 0.17 -30.41
C GLU A 579 -10.77 -0.30 -31.84
N GLY A 580 -11.27 0.60 -32.69
CA GLY A 580 -11.55 0.30 -34.10
C GLY A 580 -12.50 1.29 -34.78
N CYS A 581 -12.50 1.26 -36.11
CA CYS A 581 -13.39 1.99 -37.00
C CYS A 581 -14.47 1.07 -37.58
N PHE A 582 -15.72 1.53 -37.52
CA PHE A 582 -16.88 0.81 -38.03
C PHE A 582 -17.71 1.70 -38.96
N GLU A 583 -18.39 1.10 -39.92
CA GLU A 583 -19.42 1.74 -40.75
C GLU A 583 -20.82 1.32 -40.27
N ILE A 584 -21.76 2.26 -40.25
CA ILE A 584 -23.16 1.92 -39.99
C ILE A 584 -23.75 1.30 -41.26
N ALA A 585 -24.03 0.00 -41.23
CA ALA A 585 -24.58 -0.76 -42.34
C ALA A 585 -26.10 -0.56 -42.50
N SER A 586 -26.82 -0.36 -41.39
CA SER A 586 -28.25 -0.01 -41.32
C SER A 586 -28.62 0.54 -39.94
N VAL A 587 -29.79 1.21 -39.86
CA VAL A 587 -30.29 1.87 -38.64
C VAL A 587 -31.73 1.46 -38.33
N GLY A 588 -32.07 1.37 -37.05
CA GLY A 588 -33.44 1.19 -36.57
C GLY A 588 -34.30 2.44 -36.77
N SER A 589 -35.62 2.24 -36.91
CA SER A 589 -36.59 3.27 -37.33
C SER A 589 -36.77 4.48 -36.40
N SER A 590 -36.18 4.47 -35.19
CA SER A 590 -36.22 5.58 -34.22
C SER A 590 -34.91 6.39 -34.18
N VAL A 591 -33.85 5.91 -34.84
CA VAL A 591 -32.55 6.60 -34.92
C VAL A 591 -32.66 7.76 -35.92
N LYS A 592 -32.14 8.94 -35.55
CA LYS A 592 -32.24 10.17 -36.37
C LYS A 592 -30.90 10.86 -36.62
N ASP A 593 -30.01 10.83 -35.64
CA ASP A 593 -28.75 11.59 -35.66
C ASP A 593 -27.58 10.82 -36.31
N LEU A 594 -27.85 9.59 -36.77
CA LEU A 594 -26.91 8.67 -37.41
C LEU A 594 -27.60 8.00 -38.60
N GLN A 595 -26.85 7.77 -39.69
CA GLN A 595 -27.36 7.21 -40.94
C GLN A 595 -26.46 6.09 -41.48
N LYS A 596 -26.97 5.30 -42.44
CA LYS A 596 -26.17 4.32 -43.18
C LYS A 596 -24.99 5.00 -43.87
N GLY A 597 -23.79 4.40 -43.75
CA GLY A 597 -22.56 4.92 -44.32
C GLY A 597 -21.80 5.92 -43.44
N ASP A 598 -22.36 6.36 -42.32
CA ASP A 598 -21.57 7.09 -41.31
C ASP A 598 -20.46 6.18 -40.75
N TRP A 599 -19.29 6.77 -40.50
CA TRP A 599 -18.18 6.08 -39.80
C TRP A 599 -18.20 6.44 -38.31
N VAL A 600 -17.95 5.44 -37.48
CA VAL A 600 -17.99 5.56 -36.02
C VAL A 600 -16.81 4.87 -35.34
N ILE A 601 -16.45 5.38 -34.17
CA ILE A 601 -15.56 4.73 -33.20
C ILE A 601 -16.30 4.48 -31.89
N MET A 602 -15.77 3.63 -31.02
CA MET A 602 -16.46 3.26 -29.77
C MET A 602 -16.42 4.41 -28.76
N ARG A 603 -17.55 4.71 -28.11
CA ARG A 603 -17.64 5.76 -27.08
C ARG A 603 -16.86 5.37 -25.84
N SER A 604 -17.14 4.17 -25.32
CA SER A 604 -16.55 3.61 -24.09
C SER A 604 -15.61 2.44 -24.38
N THR A 605 -14.77 2.07 -23.42
CA THR A 605 -13.95 0.84 -23.48
C THR A 605 -14.72 -0.42 -23.07
N GLY A 606 -14.17 -1.61 -23.36
CA GLY A 606 -14.82 -2.90 -23.10
C GLY A 606 -15.90 -3.32 -24.10
N PHE A 607 -16.09 -2.58 -25.21
CA PHE A 607 -17.11 -2.88 -26.23
C PHE A 607 -16.87 -4.22 -26.97
N GLY A 608 -15.61 -4.61 -27.17
CA GLY A 608 -15.24 -5.77 -27.99
C GLY A 608 -15.30 -5.44 -29.49
N THR A 609 -14.16 -5.18 -30.11
CA THR A 609 -14.08 -4.71 -31.50
C THR A 609 -13.67 -5.79 -32.52
N TRP A 610 -12.96 -6.84 -32.13
CA TRP A 610 -12.47 -7.88 -33.07
C TRP A 610 -13.59 -8.83 -33.55
N ARG A 611 -14.44 -8.33 -34.45
CA ARG A 611 -15.58 -9.05 -35.06
C ARG A 611 -16.05 -8.31 -36.32
N THR A 612 -16.56 -9.03 -37.32
CA THR A 612 -16.94 -8.45 -38.61
C THR A 612 -18.17 -7.53 -38.51
N HIS A 613 -19.16 -7.94 -37.72
CA HIS A 613 -20.41 -7.21 -37.53
C HIS A 613 -20.86 -7.21 -36.05
N THR A 614 -21.66 -6.22 -35.66
CA THR A 614 -22.34 -6.18 -34.34
C THR A 614 -23.56 -5.26 -34.35
N LEU A 615 -24.49 -5.50 -33.41
CA LEU A 615 -25.46 -4.49 -33.01
C LEU A 615 -24.86 -3.52 -31.98
N ALA A 616 -25.32 -2.26 -32.01
CA ALA A 616 -24.99 -1.22 -31.03
C ALA A 616 -26.19 -0.27 -30.84
N SER A 617 -26.16 0.56 -29.80
CA SER A 617 -27.03 1.73 -29.66
C SER A 617 -26.32 3.00 -30.16
N SER A 618 -27.09 4.06 -30.42
CA SER A 618 -26.53 5.40 -30.68
C SER A 618 -25.67 5.94 -29.53
N THR A 619 -25.86 5.45 -28.30
CA THR A 619 -25.08 5.81 -27.11
C THR A 619 -23.76 5.05 -26.97
N ASP A 620 -23.53 3.96 -27.70
CA ASP A 620 -22.28 3.18 -27.60
C ASP A 620 -21.16 3.72 -28.49
N VAL A 621 -21.50 4.65 -29.39
CA VAL A 621 -20.63 5.11 -30.49
C VAL A 621 -20.36 6.61 -30.46
N LEU A 622 -19.34 7.02 -31.20
CA LEU A 622 -19.04 8.41 -31.57
C LEU A 622 -18.88 8.48 -33.09
N LYS A 623 -19.72 9.28 -33.74
CA LYS A 623 -19.58 9.62 -35.16
C LYS A 623 -18.30 10.42 -35.43
N ILE A 624 -17.62 10.05 -36.52
CA ILE A 624 -16.59 10.87 -37.15
C ILE A 624 -17.31 11.83 -38.10
N GLU A 625 -17.19 13.13 -37.85
CA GLU A 625 -18.00 14.14 -38.54
C GLU A 625 -17.54 14.40 -39.97
N ASN A 626 -16.26 14.17 -40.25
CA ASN A 626 -15.72 14.19 -41.62
C ASN A 626 -14.77 13.00 -41.83
N LYS A 627 -15.18 12.02 -42.65
CA LYS A 627 -14.35 10.87 -43.05
C LYS A 627 -13.58 11.07 -44.36
N GLU A 628 -13.76 12.19 -45.05
CA GLU A 628 -13.08 12.46 -46.32
C GLU A 628 -11.58 12.66 -46.09
N GLY A 629 -10.77 12.13 -47.01
CA GLY A 629 -9.30 12.16 -46.91
C GLY A 629 -8.71 11.32 -45.77
N LEU A 630 -9.49 10.40 -45.18
CA LEU A 630 -9.05 9.51 -44.10
C LEU A 630 -9.23 8.03 -44.47
N THR A 631 -8.33 7.18 -43.99
CA THR A 631 -8.45 5.72 -44.08
C THR A 631 -9.19 5.14 -42.87
N PRO A 632 -9.76 3.91 -42.98
CA PRO A 632 -10.30 3.23 -41.82
C PRO A 632 -9.26 2.95 -40.73
N ILE A 633 -7.99 2.78 -41.11
CA ILE A 633 -6.86 2.53 -40.19
C ILE A 633 -6.58 3.76 -39.33
N GLN A 634 -6.60 4.96 -39.92
CA GLN A 634 -6.42 6.23 -39.22
C GLN A 634 -7.50 6.43 -38.15
N VAL A 635 -8.77 6.33 -38.56
CA VAL A 635 -9.93 6.40 -37.66
C VAL A 635 -9.91 5.26 -36.64
N GLY A 636 -9.45 4.09 -37.05
CA GLY A 636 -9.37 2.88 -36.22
C GLY A 636 -8.22 2.87 -35.21
N THR A 637 -7.28 3.82 -35.23
CA THR A 637 -6.10 3.80 -34.35
C THR A 637 -5.84 5.10 -33.57
N VAL A 638 -6.65 6.14 -33.81
CA VAL A 638 -6.53 7.47 -33.18
C VAL A 638 -7.01 7.53 -31.72
N SER A 639 -7.94 6.63 -31.32
CA SER A 639 -8.71 6.77 -30.09
C SER A 639 -7.95 6.40 -28.81
N VAL A 640 -6.93 5.55 -28.92
CA VAL A 640 -6.07 5.11 -27.82
C VAL A 640 -4.70 5.79 -27.92
N ASN A 641 -3.90 5.47 -28.93
CA ASN A 641 -2.47 5.83 -28.93
C ASN A 641 -2.24 7.36 -29.10
N PRO A 642 -2.72 8.02 -30.16
CA PRO A 642 -2.61 9.48 -30.29
C PRO A 642 -3.35 10.26 -29.21
N CYS A 643 -4.54 9.82 -28.79
CA CYS A 643 -5.25 10.45 -27.66
C CYS A 643 -4.47 10.37 -26.35
N THR A 644 -3.73 9.27 -26.10
CA THR A 644 -2.85 9.14 -24.92
C THR A 644 -1.73 10.18 -24.96
N ALA A 645 -1.03 10.28 -26.09
CA ALA A 645 0.05 11.26 -26.29
C ALA A 645 -0.43 12.71 -26.14
N TYR A 646 -1.55 13.05 -26.78
CA TYR A 646 -2.17 14.38 -26.67
C TYR A 646 -2.44 14.72 -25.20
N ARG A 647 -3.06 13.80 -24.45
CA ARG A 647 -3.48 14.07 -23.07
C ARG A 647 -2.34 14.30 -22.11
N MET A 648 -1.30 13.47 -22.16
CA MET A 648 -0.17 13.64 -21.26
C MET A 648 0.56 14.98 -21.48
N LEU A 649 0.60 15.46 -22.72
CA LEU A 649 1.20 16.75 -23.10
C LEU A 649 0.30 17.98 -22.88
N LYS A 650 -0.97 17.82 -22.46
CA LYS A 650 -1.95 18.92 -22.37
C LYS A 650 -2.72 19.02 -21.05
N ASP A 651 -3.01 17.90 -20.39
CA ASP A 651 -3.86 17.87 -19.19
C ASP A 651 -3.05 17.95 -17.86
N PHE A 652 -1.71 17.81 -17.91
CA PHE A 652 -0.85 17.69 -16.72
C PHE A 652 -0.02 18.93 -16.39
N GLU A 653 0.63 19.55 -17.37
CA GLU A 653 1.46 20.76 -17.20
C GLU A 653 1.23 21.71 -18.38
N THR A 654 1.44 23.02 -18.17
CA THR A 654 1.37 24.01 -19.27
C THR A 654 2.72 24.12 -19.98
N LEU A 655 2.72 23.71 -21.25
CA LEU A 655 3.89 23.70 -22.14
C LEU A 655 3.79 24.82 -23.19
N GLU A 656 4.84 25.63 -23.29
CA GLU A 656 5.00 26.75 -24.23
C GLU A 656 5.87 26.34 -25.43
N GLY A 657 5.27 26.42 -26.63
CA GLY A 657 5.97 26.22 -27.89
C GLY A 657 7.17 27.16 -28.05
N GLY A 658 8.25 26.63 -28.63
CA GLY A 658 9.53 27.32 -28.82
C GLY A 658 10.45 27.35 -27.59
N LYS A 659 9.95 27.02 -26.39
CA LYS A 659 10.70 27.10 -25.12
C LYS A 659 10.79 25.77 -24.36
N ASP A 660 9.68 25.07 -24.22
CA ASP A 660 9.60 23.89 -23.35
C ASP A 660 9.94 22.60 -24.06
N TRP A 661 10.49 21.68 -23.26
CA TRP A 661 10.84 20.33 -23.66
C TRP A 661 9.97 19.30 -22.93
N PHE A 662 9.79 18.15 -23.57
CA PHE A 662 9.48 16.90 -22.88
C PHE A 662 10.57 15.85 -23.15
N ILE A 663 10.65 14.85 -22.27
CA ILE A 663 11.47 13.65 -22.43
C ILE A 663 10.58 12.42 -22.40
N GLN A 664 10.90 11.37 -23.16
CA GLN A 664 10.10 10.14 -23.14
C GLN A 664 10.93 8.88 -23.35
N ASN A 665 10.45 7.75 -22.80
CA ASN A 665 10.95 6.42 -23.10
C ASN A 665 9.95 5.60 -23.94
N GLY A 666 10.45 4.57 -24.61
CA GLY A 666 9.68 3.82 -25.61
C GLY A 666 9.25 4.69 -26.80
N ALA A 667 10.10 5.64 -27.22
CA ALA A 667 9.72 6.68 -28.19
C ALA A 667 9.29 6.16 -29.57
N ASN A 668 9.76 4.96 -29.96
CA ASN A 668 9.34 4.29 -31.19
C ASN A 668 7.98 3.55 -31.11
N SER A 669 7.32 3.57 -29.95
CA SER A 669 5.96 3.05 -29.76
C SER A 669 4.91 3.96 -30.43
N GLY A 670 3.66 3.48 -30.53
CA GLY A 670 2.58 4.28 -31.12
C GLY A 670 2.21 5.54 -30.33
N VAL A 671 2.35 5.51 -29.00
CA VAL A 671 2.19 6.72 -28.16
C VAL A 671 3.41 7.63 -28.32
N GLY A 672 4.63 7.07 -28.35
CA GLY A 672 5.86 7.85 -28.50
C GLY A 672 5.96 8.60 -29.82
N ARG A 673 5.62 7.95 -30.93
CA ARG A 673 5.54 8.54 -32.29
C ARG A 673 4.47 9.62 -32.39
N ALA A 674 3.33 9.44 -31.71
CA ALA A 674 2.30 10.46 -31.63
C ALA A 674 2.78 11.68 -30.79
N ALA A 675 3.45 11.46 -29.66
CA ALA A 675 3.99 12.52 -28.82
C ALA A 675 5.05 13.36 -29.55
N ILE A 676 5.91 12.74 -30.37
CA ILE A 676 6.87 13.43 -31.25
C ILE A 676 6.16 14.40 -32.19
N GLN A 677 5.14 13.93 -32.92
CA GLN A 677 4.45 14.72 -33.94
C GLN A 677 3.58 15.84 -33.35
N LEU A 678 2.88 15.55 -32.24
CA LEU A 678 2.13 16.56 -31.48
C LEU A 678 3.08 17.61 -30.88
N GLY A 679 4.25 17.17 -30.40
CA GLY A 679 5.33 18.05 -29.96
C GLY A 679 5.76 19.02 -31.06
N LYS A 680 6.15 18.49 -32.23
CA LYS A 680 6.51 19.27 -33.44
C LYS A 680 5.42 20.26 -33.82
N SER A 681 4.16 19.81 -33.89
CA SER A 681 2.99 20.63 -34.23
C SER A 681 2.76 21.79 -33.25
N TRP A 682 3.04 21.59 -31.97
CA TRP A 682 2.92 22.62 -30.93
C TRP A 682 4.24 23.36 -30.65
N GLY A 683 5.29 23.17 -31.46
CA GLY A 683 6.60 23.80 -31.31
C GLY A 683 7.39 23.35 -30.08
N LEU A 684 7.02 22.24 -29.44
CA LEU A 684 7.72 21.67 -28.28
C LEU A 684 8.95 20.90 -28.74
N LYS A 685 10.01 20.96 -27.94
CA LYS A 685 11.25 20.19 -28.17
C LYS A 685 11.18 18.85 -27.44
N SER A 686 11.88 17.84 -27.93
CA SER A 686 11.75 16.46 -27.43
C SER A 686 13.06 15.68 -27.34
N ILE A 687 13.28 14.99 -26.21
CA ILE A 687 14.33 13.97 -26.03
C ILE A 687 13.66 12.59 -26.02
N ASN A 688 14.07 11.72 -26.94
CA ASN A 688 13.34 10.51 -27.28
C ASN A 688 14.21 9.27 -27.08
N VAL A 689 13.93 8.51 -26.01
CA VAL A 689 14.70 7.32 -25.65
C VAL A 689 14.10 6.09 -26.35
N ILE A 690 14.94 5.41 -27.12
CA ILE A 690 14.68 4.12 -27.76
C ILE A 690 15.52 3.01 -27.11
N ARG A 691 15.08 1.75 -27.22
CA ARG A 691 15.94 0.61 -26.88
C ARG A 691 17.15 0.57 -27.81
N ASP A 692 18.29 0.13 -27.29
CA ASP A 692 19.43 -0.30 -28.09
C ASP A 692 19.01 -1.43 -29.07
N ARG A 693 19.70 -1.53 -30.21
CA ARG A 693 19.39 -2.45 -31.32
C ARG A 693 20.61 -3.31 -31.70
N PRO A 694 20.42 -4.44 -32.41
CA PRO A 694 21.52 -5.36 -32.71
C PRO A 694 22.65 -4.76 -33.56
N SER A 695 22.33 -3.83 -34.46
CA SER A 695 23.31 -3.11 -35.28
C SER A 695 23.26 -1.59 -35.03
N LYS A 696 24.34 -0.89 -35.42
CA LYS A 696 24.38 0.58 -35.39
C LYS A 696 23.50 1.15 -36.49
N GLU A 697 23.44 0.44 -37.61
CA GLU A 697 22.71 0.75 -38.82
C GLU A 697 21.20 0.78 -38.53
N ASP A 698 20.67 -0.21 -37.80
CA ASP A 698 19.28 -0.22 -37.29
C ASP A 698 19.02 0.92 -36.29
N THR A 699 20.04 1.30 -35.51
CA THR A 699 19.95 2.37 -34.51
C THR A 699 19.84 3.73 -35.19
N GLU A 700 20.70 4.01 -36.18
CA GLU A 700 20.67 5.26 -36.95
C GLU A 700 19.47 5.34 -37.89
N ALA A 701 19.03 4.22 -38.49
CA ALA A 701 17.77 4.17 -39.24
C ALA A 701 16.57 4.56 -38.35
N MET A 702 16.50 4.02 -37.12
CA MET A 702 15.47 4.38 -36.15
C MET A 702 15.60 5.84 -35.65
N ARG A 703 16.82 6.37 -35.50
CA ARG A 703 17.04 7.80 -35.20
C ARG A 703 16.47 8.67 -36.31
N ASN A 704 16.86 8.42 -37.55
CA ASN A 704 16.44 9.21 -38.71
C ASN A 704 14.91 9.21 -38.88
N GLU A 705 14.27 8.04 -38.78
CA GLU A 705 12.80 7.93 -38.84
C GLU A 705 12.10 8.81 -37.78
N LEU A 706 12.57 8.77 -36.53
CA LEU A 706 11.98 9.58 -35.46
C LEU A 706 12.31 11.08 -35.60
N LEU A 707 13.47 11.44 -36.14
CA LEU A 707 13.85 12.82 -36.46
C LEU A 707 12.96 13.40 -37.56
N GLU A 708 12.68 12.65 -38.63
CA GLU A 708 11.74 13.06 -39.70
C GLU A 708 10.32 13.31 -39.16
N LEU A 709 9.84 12.43 -38.27
CA LEU A 709 8.57 12.61 -37.57
C LEU A 709 8.57 13.87 -36.67
N GLY A 710 9.72 14.38 -36.25
CA GLY A 710 9.86 15.64 -35.51
C GLY A 710 10.63 15.58 -34.20
N ALA A 711 11.33 14.49 -33.90
CA ALA A 711 12.14 14.39 -32.69
C ALA A 711 13.24 15.48 -32.70
N THR A 712 13.50 16.12 -31.56
CA THR A 712 14.60 17.11 -31.47
C THR A 712 15.93 16.41 -31.16
N LYS A 713 15.87 15.35 -30.34
CA LYS A 713 16.97 14.43 -30.01
C LYS A 713 16.42 13.00 -29.88
N VAL A 714 17.18 12.02 -30.35
CA VAL A 714 16.87 10.58 -30.23
C VAL A 714 18.10 9.86 -29.70
N VAL A 715 17.93 9.11 -28.60
CA VAL A 715 19.02 8.50 -27.83
C VAL A 715 18.67 7.07 -27.43
N THR A 716 19.67 6.22 -27.18
CA THR A 716 19.45 4.85 -26.69
C THR A 716 19.33 4.79 -25.17
N GLU A 717 18.87 3.64 -24.64
CA GLU A 717 18.86 3.38 -23.19
C GLU A 717 20.28 3.34 -22.60
N SER A 718 21.26 2.84 -23.35
CA SER A 718 22.67 2.86 -22.98
C SER A 718 23.26 4.28 -22.97
N GLU A 719 22.93 5.12 -23.96
CA GLU A 719 23.33 6.53 -23.98
C GLU A 719 22.73 7.32 -22.81
N LEU A 720 21.43 7.11 -22.52
CA LEU A 720 20.73 7.71 -21.38
C LEU A 720 21.40 7.39 -20.03
N GLN A 721 22.00 6.21 -19.90
CA GLN A 721 22.70 5.76 -18.68
C GLN A 721 24.18 6.15 -18.66
N SER A 722 24.71 6.76 -19.72
CA SER A 722 26.13 7.11 -19.83
C SER A 722 26.58 8.21 -18.86
N LYS A 723 27.85 8.14 -18.44
CA LYS A 723 28.48 9.21 -17.65
C LYS A 723 28.60 10.46 -18.52
N GLY A 724 27.91 11.54 -18.13
CA GLY A 724 27.92 12.82 -18.84
C GLY A 724 26.59 13.19 -19.53
N PHE A 725 25.64 12.25 -19.66
CA PHE A 725 24.35 12.51 -20.31
C PHE A 725 23.63 13.77 -19.77
N GLY A 726 23.65 13.99 -18.46
CA GLY A 726 23.04 15.17 -17.83
C GLY A 726 23.69 16.51 -18.23
N GLU A 727 24.97 16.52 -18.61
CA GLU A 727 25.63 17.72 -19.16
C GLU A 727 25.29 17.92 -20.64
N GLN A 728 25.20 16.83 -21.41
CA GLN A 728 24.73 16.86 -22.80
C GLN A 728 23.27 17.37 -22.90
N VAL A 729 22.42 16.98 -21.95
CA VAL A 729 21.04 17.50 -21.82
C VAL A 729 21.04 18.99 -21.47
N LYS A 730 21.91 19.47 -20.58
CA LYS A 730 22.07 20.92 -20.31
C LYS A 730 22.49 21.68 -21.56
N GLU A 731 23.44 21.15 -22.33
CA GLU A 731 23.89 21.76 -23.59
C GLU A 731 22.71 21.94 -24.56
N TRP A 732 21.96 20.87 -24.83
CA TRP A 732 20.78 20.90 -25.71
C TRP A 732 19.69 21.87 -25.21
N THR A 733 19.54 22.03 -23.90
CA THR A 733 18.57 22.92 -23.25
C THR A 733 19.12 24.33 -22.96
N ASN A 734 20.12 24.80 -23.73
CA ASN A 734 20.69 26.15 -23.63
C ASN A 734 21.27 26.43 -22.23
N GLY A 735 22.07 25.50 -21.71
CA GLY A 735 22.63 25.53 -20.35
C GLY A 735 21.61 25.19 -19.25
N GLY A 736 20.55 24.44 -19.56
CA GLY A 736 19.42 24.18 -18.65
C GLY A 736 18.45 25.35 -18.48
N ARG A 737 18.49 26.35 -19.37
CA ARG A 737 17.54 27.48 -19.40
C ARG A 737 16.18 27.09 -19.97
N GLU A 738 16.17 26.24 -20.98
CA GLU A 738 14.96 25.64 -21.53
C GLU A 738 14.52 24.47 -20.65
N GLN A 739 13.22 24.37 -20.31
CA GLN A 739 12.77 23.50 -19.23
C GLN A 739 12.18 22.18 -19.73
N ILE A 740 12.66 21.05 -19.20
CA ILE A 740 12.09 19.71 -19.43
C ILE A 740 10.98 19.50 -18.39
N LYS A 741 9.81 20.08 -18.66
CA LYS A 741 8.68 20.10 -17.73
C LYS A 741 7.97 18.76 -17.59
N VAL A 742 7.96 17.93 -18.64
CA VAL A 742 7.20 16.66 -18.70
C VAL A 742 8.09 15.49 -19.08
N GLY A 743 7.93 14.38 -18.37
CA GLY A 743 8.50 13.07 -18.69
C GLY A 743 7.41 12.05 -18.98
N LEU A 744 7.45 11.37 -20.14
CA LEU A 744 6.46 10.34 -20.51
C LEU A 744 7.08 8.95 -20.34
N ASN A 745 6.47 8.12 -19.49
CA ASN A 745 6.98 6.79 -19.15
C ASN A 745 6.02 5.66 -19.56
N CYS A 746 6.54 4.69 -20.31
CA CYS A 746 5.93 3.38 -20.48
C CYS A 746 6.85 2.20 -20.15
N VAL A 747 8.08 2.41 -19.67
CA VAL A 747 9.06 1.33 -19.46
C VAL A 747 9.09 0.85 -18.01
N GLY A 748 9.29 1.74 -17.03
CA GLY A 748 9.63 1.39 -15.64
C GLY A 748 11.15 1.30 -15.37
N GLY A 749 11.52 0.86 -14.17
CA GLY A 749 12.90 0.50 -13.79
C GLY A 749 13.98 1.58 -13.90
N LYS A 750 15.24 1.13 -13.94
CA LYS A 750 16.46 1.96 -13.91
C LYS A 750 16.55 2.95 -15.07
N GLN A 751 16.05 2.58 -16.25
CA GLN A 751 15.89 3.46 -17.41
C GLN A 751 15.04 4.69 -17.08
N THR A 752 13.88 4.46 -16.47
CA THR A 752 12.95 5.54 -16.11
C THR A 752 13.53 6.42 -15.02
N LEU A 753 14.26 5.83 -14.06
CA LEU A 753 15.02 6.58 -13.07
C LEU A 753 16.12 7.47 -13.72
N ALA A 754 16.86 6.96 -14.70
CA ALA A 754 17.85 7.74 -15.44
C ALA A 754 17.19 8.91 -16.20
N MET A 755 16.07 8.65 -16.88
CA MET A 755 15.26 9.66 -17.55
C MET A 755 14.76 10.76 -16.60
N THR A 756 14.20 10.37 -15.46
CA THR A 756 13.58 11.26 -14.46
C THR A 756 14.56 12.26 -13.86
N LYS A 757 15.85 11.90 -13.72
CA LYS A 757 16.89 12.81 -13.22
C LYS A 757 17.02 14.09 -14.07
N ASN A 758 16.72 14.00 -15.37
CA ASN A 758 16.82 15.10 -16.34
C ASN A 758 15.63 16.07 -16.34
N LEU A 759 14.52 15.77 -15.65
CA LEU A 759 13.38 16.69 -15.55
C LEU A 759 13.76 18.00 -14.85
N SER A 760 13.14 19.11 -15.23
CA SER A 760 13.28 20.39 -14.54
C SER A 760 12.68 20.36 -13.13
N PRO A 761 13.06 21.28 -12.23
CA PRO A 761 12.37 21.48 -10.95
C PRO A 761 10.86 21.70 -11.16
N SER A 762 10.04 21.16 -10.26
CA SER A 762 8.57 21.08 -10.35
C SER A 762 8.03 20.36 -11.59
N GLY A 763 8.88 19.62 -12.31
CA GLY A 763 8.53 18.82 -13.48
C GLY A 763 7.74 17.54 -13.14
N HIS A 764 7.09 16.96 -14.15
CA HIS A 764 6.07 15.93 -13.97
C HIS A 764 6.40 14.65 -14.75
N LEU A 765 6.60 13.53 -14.06
CA LEU A 765 6.68 12.20 -14.69
C LEU A 765 5.27 11.59 -14.77
N ILE A 766 4.84 11.26 -15.99
CA ILE A 766 3.52 10.71 -16.30
C ILE A 766 3.72 9.28 -16.83
N THR A 767 3.22 8.29 -16.09
CA THR A 767 3.34 6.87 -16.42
C THR A 767 2.05 6.34 -17.06
N TYR A 768 2.14 5.80 -18.27
CA TYR A 768 1.01 5.24 -19.02
C TYR A 768 1.19 3.76 -19.40
N GLY A 769 2.32 3.15 -19.04
CA GLY A 769 2.60 1.73 -19.26
C GLY A 769 3.80 1.24 -18.43
N ALA A 770 4.05 -0.07 -18.45
CA ALA A 770 5.14 -0.72 -17.71
C ALA A 770 5.73 -1.90 -18.51
N MET A 771 6.24 -1.63 -19.71
CA MET A 771 6.69 -2.63 -20.69
C MET A 771 7.86 -3.50 -20.20
N SER A 772 8.66 -3.05 -19.22
CA SER A 772 9.70 -3.89 -18.60
C SER A 772 9.17 -4.80 -17.47
N LYS A 773 7.90 -4.65 -17.09
CA LYS A 773 7.26 -5.19 -15.87
C LYS A 773 7.95 -4.77 -14.54
N GLN A 774 8.99 -3.93 -14.58
CA GLN A 774 9.67 -3.41 -13.40
C GLN A 774 8.86 -2.27 -12.74
N PRO A 775 8.94 -2.12 -11.41
CA PRO A 775 8.32 -1.00 -10.70
C PRO A 775 8.93 0.36 -11.09
N LEU A 776 8.28 1.44 -10.66
CA LEU A 776 8.79 2.81 -10.77
C LEU A 776 9.51 3.20 -9.48
N ASP A 777 10.83 3.37 -9.54
CA ASP A 777 11.61 3.93 -8.43
C ASP A 777 11.27 5.42 -8.24
N LEU A 778 10.97 5.82 -7.01
CA LEU A 778 10.66 7.21 -6.62
C LEU A 778 11.75 7.75 -5.67
N PRO A 779 12.82 8.41 -6.16
CA PRO A 779 13.93 8.81 -5.30
C PRO A 779 13.55 10.02 -4.45
N THR A 780 13.61 9.87 -3.13
CA THR A 780 13.32 10.90 -2.12
C THR A 780 14.04 12.22 -2.40
N GLY A 781 15.28 12.19 -2.90
CA GLY A 781 16.04 13.39 -3.26
C GLY A 781 15.47 14.16 -4.45
N LEU A 782 14.88 13.49 -5.44
CA LEU A 782 14.22 14.17 -6.57
C LEU A 782 12.84 14.71 -6.16
N LEU A 783 12.11 13.96 -5.32
CA LEU A 783 10.83 14.40 -4.76
C LEU A 783 10.98 15.66 -3.89
N ILE A 784 11.94 15.67 -2.95
CA ILE A 784 12.12 16.79 -2.01
C ILE A 784 12.87 17.97 -2.64
N PHE A 785 13.99 17.74 -3.31
CA PHE A 785 14.89 18.84 -3.74
C PHE A 785 14.67 19.31 -5.19
N LYS A 786 13.85 18.61 -5.96
CA LYS A 786 13.41 19.03 -7.30
C LYS A 786 11.88 19.12 -7.43
N ASP A 787 11.10 18.91 -6.37
CA ASP A 787 9.64 19.02 -6.37
C ASP A 787 8.97 18.18 -7.49
N LEU A 788 9.56 17.04 -7.85
CA LEU A 788 9.08 16.25 -8.98
C LEU A 788 7.73 15.59 -8.68
N LYS A 789 6.77 15.78 -9.58
CA LYS A 789 5.43 15.20 -9.53
C LYS A 789 5.42 13.86 -10.25
N PHE A 790 4.67 12.90 -9.73
CA PHE A 790 4.56 11.55 -10.30
C PHE A 790 3.09 11.15 -10.41
N SER A 791 2.62 10.88 -11.63
CA SER A 791 1.22 10.52 -11.91
C SER A 791 1.11 9.30 -12.82
N GLY A 792 0.04 8.53 -12.65
CA GLY A 792 -0.43 7.56 -13.64
C GLY A 792 -1.45 8.21 -14.60
N PHE A 793 -1.40 7.86 -15.89
CA PHE A 793 -2.43 8.23 -16.85
C PHE A 793 -3.05 6.97 -17.51
N TRP A 794 -4.38 6.91 -17.57
CA TRP A 794 -5.12 5.80 -18.16
C TRP A 794 -6.18 6.33 -19.13
N VAL A 795 -5.91 6.21 -20.43
CA VAL A 795 -6.74 6.81 -21.49
C VAL A 795 -8.17 6.27 -21.53
N SER A 796 -8.39 5.00 -21.18
CA SER A 796 -9.72 4.37 -21.09
C SER A 796 -10.57 5.09 -20.05
N ARG A 797 -10.12 5.11 -18.79
CA ARG A 797 -10.80 5.78 -17.68
C ARG A 797 -10.99 7.28 -17.92
N TRP A 798 -10.03 7.95 -18.57
CA TRP A 798 -10.19 9.35 -18.99
C TRP A 798 -11.28 9.49 -20.06
N SER A 799 -11.30 8.61 -21.08
CA SER A 799 -12.23 8.64 -22.21
C SER A 799 -13.67 8.42 -21.76
N ASP A 800 -13.89 7.36 -20.99
CA ASP A 800 -15.21 6.92 -20.51
C ASP A 800 -15.83 8.01 -19.60
N ALA A 801 -15.00 8.75 -18.87
CA ALA A 801 -15.41 9.90 -18.05
C ALA A 801 -15.47 11.25 -18.80
N ASN A 802 -14.95 11.35 -20.04
CA ASN A 802 -14.88 12.61 -20.81
C ASN A 802 -15.22 12.41 -22.31
N PRO A 803 -16.34 11.78 -22.70
CA PRO A 803 -16.61 11.43 -24.10
C PRO A 803 -16.61 12.65 -25.05
N GLU A 804 -17.11 13.81 -24.61
CA GLU A 804 -17.12 15.04 -25.42
C GLU A 804 -15.76 15.77 -25.47
N LYS A 805 -14.77 15.35 -24.66
CA LYS A 805 -13.35 15.68 -24.90
C LYS A 805 -12.71 14.64 -25.82
N LYS A 806 -13.02 13.35 -25.64
CA LYS A 806 -12.55 12.25 -26.51
C LYS A 806 -12.87 12.56 -27.98
N LYS A 807 -14.14 12.86 -28.29
CA LYS A 807 -14.60 13.22 -29.64
C LYS A 807 -13.80 14.38 -30.24
N ARG A 808 -13.72 15.52 -29.54
CA ARG A 808 -12.93 16.69 -30.01
C ARG A 808 -11.46 16.37 -30.26
N THR A 809 -10.85 15.53 -29.43
CA THR A 809 -9.44 15.13 -29.58
C THR A 809 -9.23 14.27 -30.81
N VAL A 810 -10.14 13.31 -31.05
CA VAL A 810 -10.14 12.48 -32.24
C VAL A 810 -10.28 13.36 -33.49
N GLU A 811 -11.23 14.30 -33.51
CA GLU A 811 -11.42 15.22 -34.63
C GLU A 811 -10.24 16.19 -34.84
N GLU A 812 -9.59 16.66 -33.78
CA GLU A 812 -8.37 17.48 -33.89
C GLU A 812 -7.19 16.69 -34.48
N ILE A 813 -6.98 15.44 -34.04
CA ILE A 813 -5.88 14.61 -34.53
C ILE A 813 -6.14 14.15 -35.97
N LEU A 814 -7.34 13.66 -36.28
CA LEU A 814 -7.76 13.37 -37.65
C LEU A 814 -7.75 14.64 -38.52
N GLY A 815 -7.97 15.81 -37.93
CA GLY A 815 -7.80 17.13 -38.53
C GLY A 815 -6.37 17.44 -38.97
N MET A 816 -5.36 16.94 -38.24
CA MET A 816 -3.94 17.01 -38.63
C MET A 816 -3.57 15.89 -39.62
N THR A 817 -4.09 14.67 -39.42
CA THR A 817 -3.89 13.54 -40.34
C THR A 817 -4.36 13.85 -41.76
N ARG A 818 -5.57 14.41 -41.92
CA ARG A 818 -6.16 14.78 -43.22
C ARG A 818 -5.35 15.86 -43.97
N LYS A 819 -4.52 16.64 -43.26
CA LYS A 819 -3.62 17.65 -43.84
C LYS A 819 -2.24 17.10 -44.21
N GLY A 820 -1.89 15.90 -43.75
CA GLY A 820 -0.53 15.36 -43.77
C GLY A 820 0.38 15.85 -42.63
N ASP A 821 -0.15 16.65 -41.69
CA ASP A 821 0.59 17.18 -40.53
C ASP A 821 0.91 16.08 -39.49
N PHE A 822 0.12 14.99 -39.48
CA PHE A 822 0.28 13.86 -38.57
C PHE A 822 0.24 12.54 -39.37
N LYS A 823 1.38 11.83 -39.42
CA LYS A 823 1.51 10.50 -40.01
C LYS A 823 1.14 9.42 -38.99
N ASP A 824 0.58 8.32 -39.48
CA ASP A 824 0.31 7.14 -38.69
C ASP A 824 1.58 6.40 -38.25
N VAL A 825 1.39 5.41 -37.37
CA VAL A 825 2.44 4.41 -37.11
C VAL A 825 2.58 3.47 -38.31
N PRO A 826 3.77 2.87 -38.54
CA PRO A 826 3.87 1.70 -39.40
C PRO A 826 2.86 0.62 -38.94
N VAL A 827 2.09 0.08 -39.87
CA VAL A 827 1.07 -0.95 -39.62
C VAL A 827 1.40 -2.25 -40.35
N GLN A 828 0.95 -3.36 -39.76
CA GLN A 828 0.85 -4.65 -40.43
C GLN A 828 -0.64 -4.89 -40.66
N GLU A 829 -1.08 -4.81 -41.92
CA GLU A 829 -2.46 -5.09 -42.31
C GLU A 829 -2.71 -6.59 -42.30
N LEU A 830 -3.79 -7.00 -41.64
CA LEU A 830 -4.17 -8.39 -41.42
C LEU A 830 -5.57 -8.58 -41.98
N LYS A 831 -5.69 -9.14 -43.19
CA LYS A 831 -6.99 -9.27 -43.85
C LYS A 831 -7.87 -10.33 -43.18
N TRP A 832 -9.08 -9.92 -42.85
CA TRP A 832 -10.13 -10.77 -42.31
C TRP A 832 -11.32 -10.72 -43.26
N ASP A 833 -11.48 -11.80 -44.02
CA ASP A 833 -12.52 -12.05 -45.01
C ASP A 833 -13.25 -13.37 -44.64
N TRP A 834 -14.35 -13.72 -45.32
CA TRP A 834 -15.06 -15.01 -45.10
C TRP A 834 -14.16 -16.27 -45.20
N GLY A 835 -13.05 -16.18 -45.94
CA GLY A 835 -12.07 -17.27 -46.11
C GLY A 835 -10.87 -17.22 -45.15
N THR A 836 -10.78 -16.27 -44.22
CA THR A 836 -9.62 -16.16 -43.31
C THR A 836 -9.69 -17.23 -42.22
N GLU A 837 -8.75 -18.18 -42.25
CA GLU A 837 -8.65 -19.24 -41.25
C GLU A 837 -8.35 -18.71 -39.85
N GLU A 838 -8.95 -19.33 -38.84
CA GLU A 838 -8.80 -18.97 -37.42
C GLU A 838 -7.34 -18.92 -36.96
N VAL A 839 -6.49 -19.83 -37.44
CA VAL A 839 -5.06 -19.85 -37.11
C VAL A 839 -4.34 -18.55 -37.52
N THR A 840 -4.73 -17.96 -38.67
CA THR A 840 -4.15 -16.68 -39.13
C THR A 840 -4.50 -15.53 -38.19
N LEU A 841 -5.73 -15.54 -37.65
CA LEU A 841 -6.19 -14.54 -36.69
C LEU A 841 -5.53 -14.73 -35.31
N LYS A 842 -5.36 -15.99 -34.87
CA LYS A 842 -4.67 -16.34 -33.62
C LYS A 842 -3.21 -15.90 -33.64
N SER A 843 -2.44 -16.28 -34.65
CA SER A 843 -1.01 -15.94 -34.74
C SER A 843 -0.73 -14.44 -34.91
N ALA A 844 -1.66 -13.68 -35.50
CA ALA A 844 -1.60 -12.22 -35.52
C ALA A 844 -1.70 -11.58 -34.12
N VAL A 845 -2.53 -12.16 -33.24
CA VAL A 845 -2.68 -11.73 -31.84
C VAL A 845 -1.48 -12.22 -31.00
N GLU A 846 -1.11 -13.50 -31.12
CA GLU A 846 0.03 -14.14 -30.41
C GLU A 846 1.33 -13.35 -30.57
N GLY A 847 1.72 -13.04 -31.81
CA GLY A 847 2.94 -12.28 -32.13
C GLY A 847 2.96 -10.85 -31.56
N THR A 848 1.89 -10.37 -30.90
CA THR A 848 1.86 -9.06 -30.24
C THR A 848 2.67 -8.99 -28.95
N LEU A 849 3.14 -10.14 -28.44
CA LEU A 849 4.11 -10.21 -27.34
C LEU A 849 5.58 -10.09 -27.81
N GLU A 850 5.85 -10.16 -29.11
CA GLU A 850 7.22 -10.19 -29.64
C GLU A 850 7.97 -8.85 -29.56
N GLY A 851 9.29 -8.94 -29.38
CA GLY A 851 10.19 -7.81 -29.50
C GLY A 851 10.40 -7.36 -30.96
N PHE A 852 10.56 -6.05 -31.16
CA PHE A 852 10.99 -5.45 -32.44
C PHE A 852 10.10 -5.73 -33.68
N ARG A 853 8.77 -5.84 -33.48
CA ARG A 853 7.78 -5.89 -34.58
C ARG A 853 7.94 -4.75 -35.60
N ALA A 854 7.71 -5.05 -36.88
CA ALA A 854 7.78 -4.08 -37.98
C ALA A 854 6.68 -3.00 -37.96
N GLY A 855 5.53 -3.28 -37.34
CA GLY A 855 4.41 -2.35 -37.25
C GLY A 855 3.36 -2.74 -36.21
N LYS A 856 2.31 -1.91 -36.06
CA LYS A 856 1.10 -2.23 -35.28
C LYS A 856 0.22 -3.18 -36.10
N GLY A 857 -0.12 -4.34 -35.55
CA GLY A 857 -1.11 -5.24 -36.17
C GLY A 857 -2.49 -4.60 -36.21
N VAL A 858 -3.13 -4.59 -37.38
CA VAL A 858 -4.50 -4.09 -37.59
C VAL A 858 -5.28 -5.06 -38.45
N PHE A 859 -6.38 -5.61 -37.92
CA PHE A 859 -7.34 -6.37 -38.71
C PHE A 859 -8.05 -5.43 -39.68
N ILE A 860 -8.06 -5.79 -40.96
CA ILE A 860 -8.73 -5.07 -42.05
C ILE A 860 -9.85 -5.96 -42.59
N TYR A 861 -11.08 -5.47 -42.57
CA TYR A 861 -12.27 -6.27 -42.85
C TYR A 861 -12.75 -6.09 -44.29
N GLY A 862 -12.68 -7.14 -45.09
CA GLY A 862 -13.23 -7.17 -46.44
C GLY A 862 -14.65 -7.73 -46.47
N ASP A 863 -14.92 -8.63 -47.42
CA ASP A 863 -16.22 -9.30 -47.55
C ASP A 863 -16.39 -10.33 -46.42
N THR A 864 -17.33 -10.06 -45.51
CA THR A 864 -17.42 -10.60 -44.13
C THR A 864 -18.84 -10.61 -43.55
#